data_AF-A0A963B4H8-F1
#
_entry.id   AF-A0A963B4H8-F1
#
_cell.length_a   1.000
_cell.length_b   1.000
_cell.length_c   1.000
_cell.angle_alpha   90.00
_cell.angle_beta   90.00
_cell.angle_gamma   90.00
#
_symmetry.space_group_name_H-M   'P 1'
#
loop_
_entity.id
_entity.type
_entity.pdbx_description
1 polymer ?
#
loop_
_entity_poly.entity_id
_entity_poly.type
_entity_poly.pdbx_seq_one_letter_code
_entity_poly.pdbx_strand_id
1 'polypeptide(L)'
;QKQDSKVLASLQQAFTFLSTLPNTAPRFFSNAARPGGETKRLILDHDNYYSMTGGHGGCRGCGEVTAIRLLTATNRAIHRDRNKQHIHELEGLIEKLTAKMKTLEHDDRDPARLNRMAEAVKIIEKRLYNLESGPTGRGPSSATFANATGCSSVYASTFPFNAFSDPWVNSLFQDSAPVAKGIFEGISADAVEDFRAIRCARLDLEDHYNPDVHDKFFKYFHWSQFSEEELALMPAIVSMGGDGATYDIGFGALSRLLITNTPIKVVVLNTGAYSNTGGQASTSSFTAQDSDLTRFGVAHIGKQEDRKELGLIAAFHPNVLVVQTAAAFQGHFMKNLMEFLNYNASPALLDTYTSCMSEHGIADDAGNRRARLAVESRMYPLFVHDPRKGATLAARFSLDGNPDIGKDWTMATIQYVDEDGSTQLKEIPFTPADFALHEGRFKKHYSPLNGASKGLPIAEYIELSREERYGILPFVWSTDEEMRLVQLAVSPAIVDLTEERRRNWRMLEYLSGLHIDRLNEEHLKEVSEWREKYQQSNQERESSIDAIARGMSELATASAAPLGSGVGMTETPLPMPRPSRQGTETAKMGAAGAGQQPLVSIAENDMAKCTNCKTCYQDLSELFEKTTIVVEGRAMEVSRVIPGSLAKTELTPELIAKASRIADDCDAEIIQFNQPG
;
A
#
# COMPACT_ATOMS: atom_id res chain seq x y z
N GLN A 1 -11.00 7.45 -33.39
CA GLN A 1 -11.09 6.77 -34.70
C GLN A 1 -12.47 6.15 -34.82
N LYS A 2 -13.17 6.29 -35.96
CA LYS A 2 -14.43 5.55 -36.19
C LYS A 2 -14.05 4.06 -36.34
N GLN A 3 -14.63 3.19 -35.51
CA GLN A 3 -14.48 1.74 -35.66
C GLN A 3 -15.25 1.31 -36.91
N ASP A 4 -14.58 1.26 -38.05
CA ASP A 4 -15.16 0.69 -39.27
C ASP A 4 -14.98 -0.84 -39.31
N SER A 5 -15.62 -1.49 -40.27
CA SER A 5 -15.58 -2.95 -40.41
C SER A 5 -14.17 -3.49 -40.65
N LYS A 6 -13.28 -2.70 -41.28
CA LYS A 6 -11.89 -3.11 -41.52
C LYS A 6 -11.08 -3.08 -40.24
N VAL A 7 -11.22 -2.03 -39.44
CA VAL A 7 -10.58 -1.92 -38.11
C VAL A 7 -11.07 -3.05 -37.21
N LEU A 8 -12.38 -3.33 -37.19
CA LEU A 8 -12.93 -4.43 -36.39
C LEU A 8 -12.37 -5.79 -36.82
N ALA A 9 -12.35 -6.08 -38.12
CA ALA A 9 -11.79 -7.33 -38.63
C ALA A 9 -10.30 -7.48 -38.27
N SER A 10 -9.52 -6.39 -38.38
CA SER A 10 -8.11 -6.37 -37.99
C SER A 10 -7.93 -6.62 -36.50
N LEU A 11 -8.74 -5.98 -35.63
CA LEU A 11 -8.69 -6.19 -34.19
C LEU A 11 -9.10 -7.62 -33.80
N GLN A 12 -10.11 -8.20 -34.46
CA GLN A 12 -10.52 -9.59 -34.23
C GLN A 12 -9.44 -10.58 -34.64
N GLN A 13 -8.80 -10.36 -35.79
CA GLN A 13 -7.69 -11.20 -36.25
C GLN A 13 -6.49 -11.10 -35.29
N ALA A 14 -6.12 -9.88 -34.88
CA ALA A 14 -5.06 -9.66 -33.91
C ALA A 14 -5.39 -10.31 -32.55
N PHE A 15 -6.60 -10.14 -32.05
CA PHE A 15 -7.04 -10.76 -30.79
C PHE A 15 -7.05 -12.29 -30.88
N THR A 16 -7.51 -12.86 -31.99
CA THR A 16 -7.50 -14.32 -32.21
C THR A 16 -6.07 -14.85 -32.24
N PHE A 17 -5.17 -14.17 -32.94
CA PHE A 17 -3.76 -14.53 -32.96
C PHE A 17 -3.14 -14.46 -31.55
N LEU A 18 -3.27 -13.31 -30.88
CA LEU A 18 -2.69 -13.08 -29.55
C LEU A 18 -3.24 -14.04 -28.48
N SER A 19 -4.54 -14.37 -28.52
CA SER A 19 -5.16 -15.28 -27.55
C SER A 19 -4.78 -16.75 -27.73
N THR A 20 -4.17 -17.12 -28.85
CA THR A 20 -3.66 -18.48 -29.13
C THR A 20 -2.16 -18.62 -28.88
N LEU A 21 -1.45 -17.51 -28.61
CA LEU A 21 -0.04 -17.57 -28.25
C LEU A 21 0.14 -18.33 -26.93
N PRO A 22 1.25 -19.07 -26.78
CA PRO A 22 1.55 -19.73 -25.52
C PRO A 22 1.68 -18.70 -24.40
N ASN A 23 1.40 -19.17 -23.19
CA ASN A 23 1.54 -18.35 -21.99
C ASN A 23 2.99 -17.87 -21.81
N THR A 24 3.18 -16.74 -21.10
CA THR A 24 4.49 -16.20 -20.76
C THR A 24 5.34 -17.27 -20.06
N ALA A 25 6.64 -17.31 -20.34
CA ALA A 25 7.51 -18.31 -19.70
C ALA A 25 7.62 -18.07 -18.18
N PRO A 26 7.59 -19.12 -17.33
CA PRO A 26 7.60 -18.99 -15.87
C PRO A 26 8.76 -18.18 -15.29
N ARG A 27 9.92 -18.14 -15.96
CA ARG A 27 11.08 -17.33 -15.54
C ARG A 27 10.76 -15.84 -15.35
N PHE A 28 9.72 -15.33 -16.01
CA PHE A 28 9.35 -13.91 -15.93
C PHE A 28 8.43 -13.57 -14.75
N PHE A 29 7.73 -14.55 -14.16
CA PHE A 29 6.75 -14.28 -13.08
C PHE A 29 6.80 -15.24 -11.90
N SER A 30 7.56 -16.34 -11.95
CA SER A 30 7.62 -17.35 -10.88
C SER A 30 8.09 -16.81 -9.52
N ASN A 31 8.90 -15.75 -9.51
CA ASN A 31 9.33 -15.10 -8.28
C ASN A 31 8.39 -13.97 -7.83
N ALA A 32 7.35 -13.64 -8.60
CA ALA A 32 6.50 -12.49 -8.34
C ALA A 32 5.66 -12.61 -7.06
N ALA A 33 5.26 -13.83 -6.69
CA ALA A 33 4.48 -14.11 -5.49
C ALA A 33 5.33 -14.29 -4.21
N ARG A 34 6.67 -14.29 -4.32
CA ARG A 34 7.58 -14.48 -3.19
C ARG A 34 7.75 -13.16 -2.40
N PRO A 35 8.18 -13.21 -1.12
CA PRO A 35 8.52 -12.01 -0.37
C PRO A 35 9.53 -11.15 -1.13
N GLY A 36 9.22 -9.86 -1.31
CA GLY A 36 10.03 -8.96 -2.11
C GLY A 36 9.99 -9.22 -3.62
N GLY A 37 9.09 -10.06 -4.13
CA GLY A 37 8.83 -10.25 -5.56
C GLY A 37 8.02 -9.10 -6.17
N GLU A 38 8.04 -8.98 -7.50
CA GLU A 38 7.23 -7.98 -8.20
C GLU A 38 5.84 -8.54 -8.55
N THR A 39 4.90 -8.41 -7.62
CA THR A 39 3.55 -8.99 -7.71
C THR A 39 2.82 -8.63 -9.00
N LYS A 40 3.09 -7.46 -9.59
CA LYS A 40 2.47 -7.04 -10.86
C LYS A 40 2.77 -8.00 -12.03
N ARG A 41 3.91 -8.72 -11.99
CA ARG A 41 4.29 -9.71 -13.01
C ARG A 41 3.40 -10.95 -13.00
N LEU A 42 2.61 -11.20 -11.94
CA LEU A 42 1.63 -12.30 -11.92
C LEU A 42 0.60 -12.18 -13.05
N ILE A 43 0.38 -10.97 -13.55
CA ILE A 43 -0.57 -10.67 -14.64
C ILE A 43 0.01 -11.02 -16.02
N LEU A 44 1.33 -11.24 -16.13
CA LEU A 44 1.94 -11.72 -17.38
C LEU A 44 1.53 -13.16 -17.69
N ASP A 45 1.11 -13.93 -16.68
CA ASP A 45 0.50 -15.23 -16.87
C ASP A 45 -0.95 -15.04 -17.36
N HIS A 46 -1.19 -15.44 -18.61
CA HIS A 46 -2.50 -15.35 -19.28
C HIS A 46 -3.60 -16.09 -18.50
N ASP A 47 -3.30 -17.24 -17.92
CA ASP A 47 -4.26 -18.04 -17.15
C ASP A 47 -4.68 -17.33 -15.86
N ASN A 48 -3.77 -16.55 -15.25
CA ASN A 48 -4.08 -15.74 -14.08
C ASN A 48 -4.91 -14.52 -14.49
N TYR A 49 -4.50 -13.80 -15.53
CA TYR A 49 -5.19 -12.59 -16.00
C TYR A 49 -6.63 -12.85 -16.47
N TYR A 50 -6.91 -14.03 -17.02
CA TYR A 50 -8.25 -14.46 -17.44
C TYR A 50 -8.99 -15.32 -16.41
N SER A 51 -8.56 -15.31 -15.14
CA SER A 51 -9.35 -15.82 -14.00
C SER A 51 -10.74 -15.18 -13.91
N MET A 52 -10.84 -13.91 -14.33
CA MET A 52 -12.08 -13.22 -14.62
C MET A 52 -12.05 -12.79 -16.09
N THR A 53 -13.06 -13.17 -16.85
CA THR A 53 -13.16 -12.88 -18.27
C THR A 53 -13.70 -11.47 -18.52
N GLY A 54 -13.37 -10.90 -19.68
CA GLY A 54 -13.97 -9.64 -20.14
C GLY A 54 -15.44 -9.81 -20.52
N GLY A 55 -16.16 -8.70 -20.74
CA GLY A 55 -17.58 -8.74 -21.13
C GLY A 55 -18.56 -8.74 -19.95
N HIS A 56 -18.06 -8.48 -18.74
CA HIS A 56 -18.76 -8.37 -17.46
C HIS A 56 -19.77 -7.20 -17.36
N GLY A 57 -20.34 -6.66 -18.45
CA GLY A 57 -21.40 -5.63 -18.43
C GLY A 57 -21.12 -4.27 -17.76
N GLY A 58 -19.93 -4.06 -17.15
CA GLY A 58 -19.61 -2.86 -16.38
C GLY A 58 -19.40 -1.64 -17.27
N CYS A 59 -19.60 -0.44 -16.70
CA CYS A 59 -19.34 0.82 -17.41
C CYS A 59 -17.89 0.89 -17.92
N ARG A 60 -17.66 1.64 -18.99
CA ARG A 60 -16.31 1.86 -19.51
C ARG A 60 -15.45 2.57 -18.44
N GLY A 61 -14.28 1.99 -18.17
CA GLY A 61 -13.36 2.45 -17.13
C GLY A 61 -13.78 2.17 -15.69
N CYS A 62 -14.82 1.36 -15.45
CA CYS A 62 -15.30 1.01 -14.11
C CYS A 62 -14.16 0.61 -13.15
N GLY A 63 -14.07 1.34 -12.02
CA GLY A 63 -13.06 1.08 -10.99
C GLY A 63 -13.24 -0.27 -10.29
N GLU A 64 -14.48 -0.71 -10.10
CA GLU A 64 -14.80 -1.97 -9.41
C GLU A 64 -14.22 -3.18 -10.15
N VAL A 65 -14.48 -3.26 -11.45
CA VAL A 65 -13.99 -4.32 -12.33
C VAL A 65 -12.47 -4.43 -12.30
N THR A 66 -11.77 -3.29 -12.33
CA THR A 66 -10.31 -3.25 -12.28
C THR A 66 -9.79 -3.90 -10.99
N ALA A 67 -10.37 -3.54 -9.84
CA ALA A 67 -9.97 -4.09 -8.55
C ALA A 67 -10.27 -5.60 -8.45
N ILE A 68 -11.46 -6.04 -8.85
CA ILE A 68 -11.85 -7.45 -8.82
C ILE A 68 -10.93 -8.29 -9.71
N ARG A 69 -10.59 -7.80 -10.90
CA ARG A 69 -9.73 -8.54 -11.83
C ARG A 69 -8.33 -8.76 -11.29
N LEU A 70 -7.77 -7.75 -10.61
CA LEU A 70 -6.48 -7.89 -9.92
C LEU A 70 -6.58 -8.88 -8.76
N LEU A 71 -7.68 -8.84 -8.00
CA LEU A 71 -7.96 -9.78 -6.90
C LEU A 71 -8.06 -11.23 -7.40
N THR A 72 -8.87 -11.51 -8.41
CA THR A 72 -9.02 -12.89 -8.94
C THR A 72 -7.73 -13.41 -9.55
N ALA A 73 -6.99 -12.56 -10.28
CA ALA A 73 -5.73 -12.97 -10.92
C ALA A 73 -4.67 -13.31 -9.87
N THR A 74 -4.54 -12.48 -8.83
CA THR A 74 -3.59 -12.69 -7.75
C THR A 74 -3.94 -13.94 -6.93
N ASN A 75 -5.22 -14.11 -6.58
CA ASN A 75 -5.68 -15.27 -5.83
C ASN A 75 -5.43 -16.58 -6.59
N ARG A 76 -5.78 -16.61 -7.89
CA ARG A 76 -5.53 -17.78 -8.74
C ARG A 76 -4.05 -18.13 -8.79
N ALA A 77 -3.17 -17.14 -8.90
CA ALA A 77 -1.73 -17.38 -8.93
C ALA A 77 -1.22 -18.04 -7.63
N ILE A 78 -1.65 -17.53 -6.46
CA ILE A 78 -1.29 -18.08 -5.14
C ILE A 78 -1.75 -19.53 -5.02
N HIS A 79 -3.04 -19.81 -5.31
CA HIS A 79 -3.60 -21.14 -5.15
C HIS A 79 -3.03 -22.16 -6.14
N ARG A 80 -2.72 -21.75 -7.37
CA ARG A 80 -2.11 -22.63 -8.38
C ARG A 80 -0.75 -23.16 -7.91
N ASP A 81 0.09 -22.30 -7.34
CA ASP A 81 1.41 -22.71 -6.83
C ASP A 81 1.27 -23.63 -5.61
N ARG A 82 0.38 -23.29 -4.67
CA ARG A 82 0.09 -24.12 -3.50
C ARG A 82 -0.43 -25.51 -3.87
N ASN A 83 -1.41 -25.58 -4.76
CA ASN A 83 -1.98 -26.86 -5.18
C ASN A 83 -0.94 -27.74 -5.87
N LYS A 84 -0.05 -27.14 -6.67
CA LYS A 84 1.05 -27.89 -7.31
C LYS A 84 2.01 -28.49 -6.29
N GLN A 85 2.38 -27.74 -5.25
CA GLN A 85 3.23 -28.24 -4.17
C GLN A 85 2.53 -29.32 -3.34
N HIS A 86 1.23 -29.11 -3.05
CA HIS A 86 0.42 -30.05 -2.30
C HIS A 86 0.22 -31.38 -3.02
N ILE A 87 0.00 -31.36 -4.35
CA ILE A 87 -0.07 -32.58 -5.18
C ILE A 87 1.18 -33.44 -4.98
N HIS A 88 2.36 -32.83 -5.11
CA HIS A 88 3.63 -33.55 -4.92
C HIS A 88 3.78 -34.13 -3.51
N GLU A 89 3.30 -33.40 -2.50
CA GLU A 89 3.30 -33.88 -1.12
C GLU A 89 2.40 -35.11 -0.95
N LEU A 90 1.18 -35.09 -1.50
CA LEU A 90 0.24 -36.20 -1.41
C LEU A 90 0.75 -37.45 -2.13
N GLU A 91 1.34 -37.30 -3.32
CA GLU A 91 1.99 -38.39 -4.05
C GLU A 91 3.07 -39.06 -3.20
N GLY A 92 3.97 -38.25 -2.63
CA GLY A 92 5.05 -38.74 -1.77
C GLY A 92 4.53 -39.37 -0.48
N LEU A 93 3.43 -38.87 0.07
CA LEU A 93 2.78 -39.42 1.26
C LEU A 93 2.19 -40.80 0.96
N ILE A 94 1.45 -40.96 -0.15
CA ILE A 94 0.89 -42.25 -0.59
C ILE A 94 2.01 -43.29 -0.80
N GLU A 95 3.07 -42.91 -1.52
CA GLU A 95 4.18 -43.81 -1.81
C GLU A 95 4.83 -44.33 -0.52
N LYS A 96 5.17 -43.42 0.40
CA LYS A 96 5.79 -43.76 1.68
C LYS A 96 4.86 -44.61 2.55
N LEU A 97 3.58 -44.29 2.65
CA LEU A 97 2.62 -45.09 3.45
C LEU A 97 2.52 -46.50 2.89
N THR A 98 2.36 -46.62 1.58
CA THR A 98 2.22 -47.90 0.90
C THR A 98 3.46 -48.76 1.07
N ALA A 99 4.65 -48.16 1.04
CA ALA A 99 5.90 -48.85 1.33
C ALA A 99 5.96 -49.34 2.79
N LYS A 100 5.62 -48.47 3.75
CA LYS A 100 5.64 -48.81 5.18
C LYS A 100 4.65 -49.91 5.55
N MET A 101 3.45 -49.91 4.95
CA MET A 101 2.43 -50.94 5.16
C MET A 101 2.90 -52.34 4.77
N LYS A 102 3.85 -52.47 3.83
CA LYS A 102 4.41 -53.78 3.44
C LYS A 102 5.38 -54.36 4.46
N THR A 103 5.95 -53.52 5.32
CA THR A 103 6.96 -53.91 6.31
C THR A 103 6.44 -53.85 7.75
N LEU A 104 5.14 -53.60 7.92
CA LEU A 104 4.52 -53.40 9.23
C LEU A 104 4.31 -54.73 9.95
N GLU A 105 4.85 -54.83 11.16
CA GLU A 105 4.59 -55.93 12.08
C GLU A 105 3.29 -55.69 12.86
N HIS A 106 2.72 -56.76 13.41
CA HIS A 106 1.54 -56.65 14.26
C HIS A 106 1.89 -55.95 15.58
N ASP A 107 1.12 -54.92 15.94
CA ASP A 107 1.24 -54.23 17.23
C ASP A 107 -0.03 -54.45 18.05
N ASP A 108 0.09 -55.22 19.13
CA ASP A 108 -1.03 -55.51 20.05
C ASP A 108 -1.60 -54.24 20.71
N ARG A 109 -0.81 -53.15 20.79
CA ARG A 109 -1.23 -51.87 21.36
C ARG A 109 -1.98 -50.98 20.37
N ASP A 110 -1.85 -51.25 19.07
CA ASP A 110 -2.58 -50.55 18.00
C ASP A 110 -2.98 -51.52 16.87
N PRO A 111 -3.92 -52.44 17.15
CA PRO A 111 -4.34 -53.45 16.18
C PRO A 111 -5.05 -52.83 14.96
N ALA A 112 -5.50 -51.57 15.05
CA ALA A 112 -6.19 -50.86 13.97
C ALA A 112 -5.22 -50.17 12.99
N ARG A 113 -3.91 -50.14 13.28
CA ARG A 113 -2.92 -49.36 12.53
C ARG A 113 -2.94 -49.59 11.02
N LEU A 114 -2.87 -50.85 10.60
CA LEU A 114 -2.84 -51.20 9.17
C LEU A 114 -4.11 -50.73 8.45
N ASN A 115 -5.28 -50.93 9.07
CA ASN A 115 -6.57 -50.51 8.51
C ASN A 115 -6.68 -48.98 8.45
N ARG A 116 -6.21 -48.28 9.49
CA ARG A 116 -6.17 -46.81 9.54
C ARG A 116 -5.29 -46.25 8.43
N MET A 117 -4.10 -46.82 8.22
CA MET A 117 -3.20 -46.42 7.14
C MET A 117 -3.81 -46.68 5.75
N ALA A 118 -4.46 -47.84 5.56
CA ALA A 118 -5.14 -48.17 4.31
C ALA A 118 -6.28 -47.19 3.98
N GLU A 119 -7.10 -46.84 4.98
CA GLU A 119 -8.17 -45.85 4.78
C GLU A 119 -7.61 -44.44 4.55
N ALA A 120 -6.53 -44.06 5.24
CA ALA A 120 -5.87 -42.78 5.00
C ALA A 120 -5.34 -42.67 3.57
N VAL A 121 -4.70 -43.71 3.02
CA VAL A 121 -4.26 -43.76 1.62
C VAL A 121 -5.44 -43.54 0.68
N LYS A 122 -6.55 -44.27 0.87
CA LYS A 122 -7.75 -44.14 0.03
C LYS A 122 -8.35 -42.72 0.04
N ILE A 123 -8.39 -42.07 1.21
CA ILE A 123 -8.86 -40.68 1.32
C ILE A 123 -7.89 -39.72 0.61
N ILE A 124 -6.58 -39.90 0.81
CA ILE A 124 -5.55 -39.07 0.18
C ILE A 124 -5.54 -39.24 -1.35
N GLU A 125 -5.71 -40.46 -1.87
CA GLU A 125 -5.86 -40.74 -3.30
C GLU A 125 -7.09 -40.05 -3.89
N LYS A 126 -8.23 -40.09 -3.19
CA LYS A 126 -9.44 -39.36 -3.60
C LYS A 126 -9.19 -37.85 -3.66
N ARG A 127 -8.49 -37.29 -2.66
CA ARG A 127 -8.13 -35.87 -2.66
C ARG A 127 -7.17 -35.53 -3.81
N LEU A 128 -6.15 -36.35 -4.05
CA LEU A 128 -5.21 -36.18 -5.16
C LEU A 128 -5.95 -36.19 -6.50
N TYR A 129 -6.84 -37.16 -6.71
CA TYR A 129 -7.70 -37.21 -7.90
C TYR A 129 -8.50 -35.91 -8.09
N ASN A 130 -9.10 -35.38 -7.03
CA ASN A 130 -9.87 -34.13 -7.09
C ASN A 130 -9.01 -32.90 -7.43
N LEU A 131 -7.73 -32.90 -7.08
CA LEU A 131 -6.79 -31.81 -7.38
C LEU A 131 -6.28 -31.88 -8.82
N GLU A 132 -5.96 -33.07 -9.32
CA GLU A 132 -5.31 -33.25 -10.63
C GLU A 132 -6.30 -33.33 -11.79
N SER A 133 -7.39 -34.07 -11.60
CA SER A 133 -8.33 -34.41 -12.67
C SER A 133 -9.74 -34.00 -12.27
N GLY A 134 -10.29 -34.55 -11.19
CA GLY A 134 -11.63 -34.24 -10.71
C GLY A 134 -12.75 -34.34 -11.78
N PRO A 135 -13.98 -33.95 -11.44
CA PRO A 135 -15.10 -33.98 -12.39
C PRO A 135 -14.96 -33.00 -13.56
N THR A 136 -14.18 -31.92 -13.39
CA THR A 136 -14.08 -30.80 -14.35
C THR A 136 -12.76 -30.74 -15.11
N GLY A 137 -11.74 -31.51 -14.73
CA GLY A 137 -10.39 -31.43 -15.30
C GLY A 137 -9.56 -30.25 -14.81
N ARG A 138 -10.05 -29.45 -13.85
CA ARG A 138 -9.44 -28.15 -13.47
C ARG A 138 -9.05 -28.02 -12.00
N GLY A 139 -9.23 -29.08 -11.21
CA GLY A 139 -9.05 -29.04 -9.76
C GLY A 139 -10.13 -28.19 -9.05
N PRO A 140 -9.99 -27.99 -7.73
CA PRO A 140 -10.87 -27.11 -6.96
C PRO A 140 -10.67 -25.65 -7.37
N SER A 141 -11.74 -24.86 -7.22
CA SER A 141 -11.69 -23.41 -7.44
C SER A 141 -10.72 -22.73 -6.47
N SER A 142 -10.12 -21.62 -6.90
CA SER A 142 -9.19 -20.86 -6.07
C SER A 142 -9.91 -19.96 -5.07
N ALA A 143 -11.14 -19.57 -5.40
CA ALA A 143 -11.98 -18.74 -4.57
C ALA A 143 -13.44 -19.20 -4.62
N THR A 144 -14.26 -18.64 -3.74
CA THR A 144 -15.72 -18.65 -3.86
C THR A 144 -16.26 -17.30 -3.42
N PHE A 145 -17.14 -16.72 -4.22
CA PHE A 145 -17.65 -15.36 -4.02
C PHE A 145 -19.10 -15.39 -3.52
N ALA A 146 -19.34 -14.82 -2.34
CA ALA A 146 -20.64 -14.37 -1.89
C ALA A 146 -20.73 -12.86 -2.13
N ASN A 147 -21.43 -12.45 -3.18
CA ASN A 147 -21.52 -11.06 -3.60
C ASN A 147 -22.87 -10.45 -3.23
N ALA A 148 -22.86 -9.30 -2.56
CA ALA A 148 -24.06 -8.55 -2.25
C ALA A 148 -24.70 -7.97 -3.52
N THR A 149 -26.01 -7.73 -3.47
CA THR A 149 -26.71 -7.06 -4.59
C THR A 149 -26.18 -5.63 -4.79
N GLY A 150 -25.86 -5.26 -6.03
CA GLY A 150 -25.30 -3.95 -6.38
C GLY A 150 -24.74 -3.94 -7.80
N CYS A 151 -23.91 -2.95 -8.15
CA CYS A 151 -23.27 -2.92 -9.48
C CYS A 151 -22.52 -4.22 -9.75
N SER A 152 -21.71 -4.65 -8.77
CA SER A 152 -20.92 -5.87 -8.85
C SER A 152 -21.73 -7.14 -9.07
N SER A 153 -22.99 -7.22 -8.61
CA SER A 153 -23.85 -8.35 -8.96
C SER A 153 -24.43 -8.21 -10.36
N VAL A 154 -24.92 -7.03 -10.71
CA VAL A 154 -25.60 -6.79 -11.99
C VAL A 154 -24.69 -7.09 -13.16
N TYR A 155 -23.48 -6.51 -13.15
CA TYR A 155 -22.58 -6.66 -14.28
C TYR A 155 -21.91 -8.06 -14.28
N ALA A 156 -21.78 -8.71 -13.11
CA ALA A 156 -21.26 -10.07 -13.00
C ALA A 156 -22.22 -11.16 -13.47
N SER A 157 -23.54 -10.99 -13.25
CA SER A 157 -24.53 -12.07 -13.39
C SER A 157 -25.70 -11.72 -14.32
N THR A 158 -25.43 -11.02 -15.42
CA THR A 158 -26.45 -10.81 -16.47
C THR A 158 -26.61 -12.08 -17.31
N PHE A 159 -27.58 -12.93 -16.93
CA PHE A 159 -27.85 -14.20 -17.60
C PHE A 159 -28.02 -14.04 -19.13
N PRO A 160 -27.42 -14.93 -19.96
CA PRO A 160 -26.68 -16.14 -19.61
C PRO A 160 -25.16 -15.92 -19.39
N PHE A 161 -24.70 -14.68 -19.32
CA PHE A 161 -23.27 -14.36 -19.25
C PHE A 161 -22.78 -14.30 -17.79
N ASN A 162 -21.64 -14.93 -17.51
CA ASN A 162 -20.93 -14.85 -16.23
C ASN A 162 -19.43 -14.59 -16.50
N ALA A 163 -18.88 -13.57 -15.86
CA ALA A 163 -17.48 -13.19 -15.99
C ALA A 163 -16.53 -13.96 -15.06
N PHE A 164 -17.06 -14.62 -14.03
CA PHE A 164 -16.28 -15.35 -13.04
C PHE A 164 -16.06 -16.80 -13.48
N SER A 165 -14.81 -17.26 -13.39
CA SER A 165 -14.49 -18.68 -13.55
C SER A 165 -14.59 -19.48 -12.25
N ASP A 166 -14.49 -18.81 -11.11
CA ASP A 166 -14.71 -19.38 -9.78
C ASP A 166 -16.21 -19.37 -9.40
N PRO A 167 -16.65 -20.27 -8.50
CA PRO A 167 -18.01 -20.26 -7.97
C PRO A 167 -18.41 -18.91 -7.40
N TRP A 168 -19.59 -18.45 -7.79
CA TRP A 168 -20.12 -17.14 -7.45
C TRP A 168 -21.60 -17.26 -7.11
N VAL A 169 -22.02 -16.60 -6.03
CA VAL A 169 -23.41 -16.54 -5.59
C VAL A 169 -23.76 -15.11 -5.16
N ASN A 170 -24.97 -14.69 -5.52
CA ASN A 170 -25.62 -13.53 -4.95
C ASN A 170 -26.88 -14.00 -4.23
N SER A 171 -26.97 -13.72 -2.93
CA SER A 171 -28.17 -14.00 -2.14
C SER A 171 -29.04 -12.74 -2.08
N LEU A 172 -28.79 -11.84 -1.13
CA LEU A 172 -29.48 -10.56 -1.00
C LEU A 172 -28.49 -9.40 -0.85
N PHE A 173 -29.02 -8.20 -0.66
CA PHE A 173 -28.22 -6.99 -0.50
C PHE A 173 -27.47 -6.95 0.84
N GLN A 174 -28.09 -7.49 1.90
CA GLN A 174 -27.64 -7.33 3.28
C GLN A 174 -26.84 -8.49 3.87
N ASP A 175 -26.72 -9.62 3.17
CA ASP A 175 -26.33 -10.91 3.78
C ASP A 175 -25.11 -11.60 3.14
N SER A 176 -24.32 -10.90 2.33
CA SER A 176 -23.09 -11.48 1.76
C SER A 176 -22.12 -12.02 2.81
N ALA A 177 -21.95 -11.32 3.93
CA ALA A 177 -21.08 -11.73 5.04
C ALA A 177 -21.52 -13.06 5.71
N PRO A 178 -22.77 -13.22 6.19
CA PRO A 178 -23.21 -14.51 6.74
C PRO A 178 -23.28 -15.63 5.70
N VAL A 179 -23.57 -15.33 4.41
CA VAL A 179 -23.51 -16.33 3.33
C VAL A 179 -22.08 -16.83 3.13
N ALA A 180 -21.09 -15.92 3.06
CA ALA A 180 -19.68 -16.28 2.98
C ALA A 180 -19.25 -17.17 4.16
N LYS A 181 -19.68 -16.82 5.38
CA LYS A 181 -19.40 -17.64 6.56
C LYS A 181 -19.99 -19.06 6.43
N GLY A 182 -21.25 -19.17 5.99
CA GLY A 182 -21.90 -20.47 5.79
C GLY A 182 -21.19 -21.33 4.73
N ILE A 183 -20.75 -20.71 3.63
CA ILE A 183 -19.95 -21.38 2.59
C ILE A 183 -18.64 -21.90 3.17
N PHE A 184 -17.92 -21.09 3.95
CA PHE A 184 -16.68 -21.52 4.58
C PHE A 184 -16.90 -22.71 5.52
N GLU A 185 -17.90 -22.64 6.41
CA GLU A 185 -18.19 -23.74 7.35
C GLU A 185 -18.51 -25.03 6.57
N GLY A 186 -19.29 -24.95 5.49
CA GLY A 186 -19.59 -26.10 4.62
C GLY A 186 -18.36 -26.72 3.97
N ILE A 187 -17.54 -25.90 3.28
CA ILE A 187 -16.31 -26.38 2.61
C ILE A 187 -15.31 -26.92 3.65
N SER A 188 -15.22 -26.29 4.81
CA SER A 188 -14.33 -26.73 5.88
C SER A 188 -14.74 -28.07 6.48
N ALA A 189 -16.05 -28.35 6.59
CA ALA A 189 -16.56 -29.62 7.07
C ALA A 189 -16.14 -30.80 6.17
N ASP A 190 -16.17 -30.60 4.85
CA ASP A 190 -15.68 -31.60 3.90
C ASP A 190 -14.16 -31.78 4.00
N ALA A 191 -13.40 -30.70 4.24
CA ALA A 191 -11.94 -30.75 4.35
C ALA A 191 -11.42 -31.40 5.65
N VAL A 192 -12.25 -31.54 6.69
CA VAL A 192 -11.86 -32.16 7.97
C VAL A 192 -11.40 -33.61 7.77
N GLU A 193 -12.11 -34.38 6.94
CA GLU A 193 -11.77 -35.78 6.66
C GLU A 193 -10.41 -35.90 5.97
N ASP A 194 -10.18 -35.04 4.97
CA ASP A 194 -8.93 -34.99 4.21
C ASP A 194 -7.73 -34.66 5.11
N PHE A 195 -7.80 -33.58 5.88
CA PHE A 195 -6.67 -33.18 6.74
C PHE A 195 -6.47 -34.12 7.93
N ARG A 196 -7.55 -34.72 8.46
CA ARG A 196 -7.44 -35.82 9.42
C ARG A 196 -6.64 -36.98 8.83
N ALA A 197 -6.99 -37.43 7.62
CA ALA A 197 -6.29 -38.53 6.96
C ALA A 197 -4.81 -38.21 6.73
N ILE A 198 -4.48 -37.00 6.26
CA ILE A 198 -3.11 -36.54 6.05
C ILE A 198 -2.32 -36.53 7.37
N ARG A 199 -2.87 -35.97 8.46
CA ARG A 199 -2.18 -35.94 9.76
C ARG A 199 -2.01 -37.33 10.36
N CYS A 200 -3.04 -38.18 10.30
CA CYS A 200 -2.93 -39.59 10.71
C CYS A 200 -1.83 -40.30 9.93
N ALA A 201 -1.81 -40.12 8.60
CA ALA A 201 -0.81 -40.70 7.72
C ALA A 201 0.62 -40.28 8.08
N ARG A 202 0.86 -38.98 8.35
CA ARG A 202 2.16 -38.47 8.82
C ARG A 202 2.55 -39.08 10.17
N LEU A 203 1.64 -39.10 11.15
CA LEU A 203 1.89 -39.71 12.47
C LEU A 203 2.22 -41.20 12.36
N ASP A 204 1.51 -41.94 11.50
CA ASP A 204 1.76 -43.36 11.27
C ASP A 204 3.09 -43.61 10.55
N LEU A 205 3.47 -42.75 9.59
CA LEU A 205 4.78 -42.80 8.95
C LEU A 205 5.94 -42.57 9.91
N GLU A 206 5.75 -41.72 10.91
CA GLU A 206 6.78 -41.39 11.90
C GLU A 206 6.75 -42.28 13.15
N ASP A 207 5.85 -43.28 13.21
CA ASP A 207 5.63 -44.13 14.40
C ASP A 207 5.21 -43.32 15.64
N HIS A 208 4.62 -42.15 15.44
CA HIS A 208 4.17 -41.23 16.48
C HIS A 208 2.68 -41.38 16.82
N TYR A 209 1.91 -42.18 16.07
CA TYR A 209 0.49 -42.36 16.35
C TYR A 209 0.24 -43.12 17.66
N ASN A 210 -0.28 -42.42 18.66
CA ASN A 210 -0.82 -43.00 19.89
C ASN A 210 -2.37 -43.02 19.88
N PRO A 211 -3.03 -44.19 19.87
CA PRO A 211 -4.49 -44.30 19.91
C PRO A 211 -5.15 -43.59 21.10
N ASP A 212 -4.57 -43.64 22.30
CA ASP A 212 -5.15 -43.05 23.52
C ASP A 212 -5.29 -41.53 23.46
N VAL A 213 -4.45 -40.89 22.65
CA VAL A 213 -4.37 -39.44 22.44
C VAL A 213 -5.09 -39.06 21.15
N HIS A 214 -4.68 -39.65 20.03
CA HIS A 214 -5.08 -39.21 18.71
C HIS A 214 -6.50 -39.62 18.34
N ASP A 215 -7.02 -40.76 18.81
CA ASP A 215 -8.41 -41.11 18.54
C ASP A 215 -9.37 -40.09 19.18
N LYS A 216 -9.06 -39.65 20.41
CA LYS A 216 -9.84 -38.62 21.11
C LYS A 216 -9.73 -37.27 20.43
N PHE A 217 -8.52 -36.89 20.02
CA PHE A 217 -8.29 -35.64 19.28
C PHE A 217 -9.06 -35.63 17.95
N PHE A 218 -8.89 -36.67 17.13
CA PHE A 218 -9.47 -36.75 15.80
C PHE A 218 -10.99 -37.01 15.78
N LYS A 219 -11.55 -37.52 16.87
CA LYS A 219 -13.00 -37.66 17.03
C LYS A 219 -13.74 -36.32 17.01
N TYR A 220 -13.11 -35.27 17.51
CA TYR A 220 -13.68 -33.91 17.57
C TYR A 220 -12.89 -32.93 16.70
N PHE A 221 -12.09 -33.43 15.75
CA PHE A 221 -11.28 -32.59 14.89
C PHE A 221 -12.15 -31.70 14.00
N HIS A 222 -11.88 -30.41 14.01
CA HIS A 222 -12.62 -29.43 13.22
C HIS A 222 -11.70 -28.32 12.72
N TRP A 223 -12.21 -27.49 11.82
CA TRP A 223 -11.39 -26.53 11.06
C TRP A 223 -10.59 -25.54 11.92
N SER A 224 -11.04 -25.21 13.14
CA SER A 224 -10.29 -24.27 14.00
C SER A 224 -8.95 -24.85 14.49
N GLN A 225 -8.77 -26.16 14.30
CA GLN A 225 -7.54 -26.89 14.63
C GLN A 225 -6.67 -27.15 13.40
N PHE A 226 -7.08 -26.66 12.22
CA PHE A 226 -6.23 -26.66 11.03
C PHE A 226 -5.00 -25.78 11.27
N SER A 227 -3.88 -26.22 10.72
CA SER A 227 -2.62 -25.46 10.70
C SER A 227 -2.75 -24.29 9.71
N GLU A 228 -1.82 -23.34 9.79
CA GLU A 228 -1.76 -22.23 8.83
C GLU A 228 -1.60 -22.74 7.40
N GLU A 229 -0.80 -23.79 7.20
CA GLU A 229 -0.58 -24.44 5.91
C GLU A 229 -1.85 -25.10 5.37
N GLU A 230 -2.61 -25.80 6.22
CA GLU A 230 -3.88 -26.43 5.82
C GLU A 230 -4.95 -25.38 5.49
N LEU A 231 -5.05 -24.31 6.29
CA LEU A 231 -5.95 -23.19 5.98
C LEU A 231 -5.55 -22.49 4.66
N ALA A 232 -4.25 -22.39 4.38
CA ALA A 232 -3.75 -21.79 3.14
C ALA A 232 -4.10 -22.60 1.87
N LEU A 233 -4.41 -23.89 2.01
CA LEU A 233 -4.89 -24.76 0.92
C LEU A 233 -6.40 -24.64 0.69
N MET A 234 -7.16 -24.09 1.64
CA MET A 234 -8.59 -23.85 1.49
C MET A 234 -8.83 -22.73 0.47
N PRO A 235 -9.87 -22.79 -0.37
CA PRO A 235 -10.18 -21.70 -1.29
C PRO A 235 -10.46 -20.40 -0.54
N ALA A 236 -10.07 -19.27 -1.13
CA ALA A 236 -10.39 -17.97 -0.56
C ALA A 236 -11.90 -17.72 -0.61
N ILE A 237 -12.54 -17.62 0.56
CA ILE A 237 -13.97 -17.32 0.65
C ILE A 237 -14.14 -15.81 0.74
N VAL A 238 -14.73 -15.23 -0.31
CA VAL A 238 -14.83 -13.78 -0.49
C VAL A 238 -16.25 -13.30 -0.24
N SER A 239 -16.42 -12.41 0.73
CA SER A 239 -17.63 -11.61 0.92
C SER A 239 -17.45 -10.27 0.22
N MET A 240 -18.12 -10.05 -0.92
CA MET A 240 -17.93 -8.86 -1.74
C MET A 240 -19.19 -7.98 -1.77
N GLY A 241 -19.03 -6.66 -1.84
CA GLY A 241 -20.15 -5.74 -2.01
C GLY A 241 -19.72 -4.29 -2.23
N GLY A 242 -20.63 -3.48 -2.74
CA GLY A 242 -20.45 -2.03 -2.78
C GLY A 242 -20.52 -1.38 -1.40
N ASP A 243 -20.25 -0.07 -1.31
CA ASP A 243 -20.34 0.66 -0.05
C ASP A 243 -21.76 0.59 0.57
N GLY A 244 -22.84 0.71 -0.20
CA GLY A 244 -24.19 0.57 0.36
C GLY A 244 -24.52 -0.76 1.02
N ALA A 245 -23.95 -1.87 0.54
CA ALA A 245 -24.12 -3.17 1.18
C ALA A 245 -23.35 -3.26 2.50
N THR A 246 -22.20 -2.61 2.58
CA THR A 246 -21.18 -2.88 3.60
C THR A 246 -21.09 -1.80 4.68
N TYR A 247 -21.31 -0.54 4.30
CA TYR A 247 -21.37 0.62 5.18
C TYR A 247 -22.75 0.78 5.82
N ASP A 248 -23.82 0.37 5.12
CA ASP A 248 -25.21 0.61 5.53
C ASP A 248 -25.94 -0.69 5.90
N ILE A 249 -26.70 -1.27 4.96
CA ILE A 249 -27.72 -2.30 5.27
C ILE A 249 -27.12 -3.60 5.83
N GLY A 250 -25.96 -4.03 5.34
CA GLY A 250 -25.26 -5.24 5.77
C GLY A 250 -24.22 -5.00 6.88
N PHE A 251 -24.04 -3.76 7.34
CA PHE A 251 -22.99 -3.41 8.29
C PHE A 251 -23.07 -4.20 9.60
N GLY A 252 -24.28 -4.41 10.14
CA GLY A 252 -24.46 -5.17 11.38
C GLY A 252 -24.01 -6.64 11.24
N ALA A 253 -24.32 -7.27 10.11
CA ALA A 253 -23.90 -8.63 9.81
C ALA A 253 -22.38 -8.72 9.55
N LEU A 254 -21.83 -7.72 8.84
CA LEU A 254 -20.39 -7.59 8.63
C LEU A 254 -19.64 -7.43 9.96
N SER A 255 -20.06 -6.53 10.84
CA SER A 255 -19.44 -6.35 12.17
C SER A 255 -19.51 -7.65 12.99
N ARG A 256 -20.61 -8.40 12.91
CA ARG A 256 -20.70 -9.72 13.56
C ARG A 256 -19.74 -10.76 12.96
N LEU A 257 -19.44 -10.69 11.66
CA LEU A 257 -18.42 -11.52 11.03
C LEU A 257 -17.02 -11.12 11.50
N LEU A 258 -16.72 -9.82 11.53
CA LEU A 258 -15.38 -9.28 11.86
C LEU A 258 -14.88 -9.66 13.27
N ILE A 259 -15.77 -10.00 14.22
CA ILE A 259 -15.38 -10.48 15.55
C ILE A 259 -15.11 -11.99 15.62
N THR A 260 -15.30 -12.75 14.53
CA THR A 260 -14.97 -14.18 14.49
C THR A 260 -13.50 -14.41 14.13
N ASN A 261 -13.05 -15.66 14.22
CA ASN A 261 -11.77 -16.11 13.66
C ASN A 261 -11.96 -16.83 12.32
N THR A 262 -13.10 -16.62 11.65
CA THR A 262 -13.36 -17.27 10.36
C THR A 262 -12.58 -16.52 9.27
N PRO A 263 -11.71 -17.18 8.48
CA PRO A 263 -10.82 -16.51 7.52
C PRO A 263 -11.55 -16.06 6.25
N ILE A 264 -12.53 -15.18 6.40
CA ILE A 264 -13.28 -14.59 5.29
C ILE A 264 -12.56 -13.35 4.76
N LYS A 265 -12.47 -13.27 3.44
CA LYS A 265 -11.93 -12.13 2.71
C LYS A 265 -13.06 -11.16 2.39
N VAL A 266 -13.19 -10.07 3.13
CA VAL A 266 -14.21 -9.05 2.88
C VAL A 266 -13.67 -8.03 1.89
N VAL A 267 -14.36 -7.83 0.76
CA VAL A 267 -13.97 -6.88 -0.29
C VAL A 267 -15.07 -5.82 -0.44
N VAL A 268 -14.70 -4.57 -0.25
CA VAL A 268 -15.58 -3.42 -0.39
C VAL A 268 -15.18 -2.61 -1.61
N LEU A 269 -16.13 -2.48 -2.54
CA LEU A 269 -15.99 -1.70 -3.77
C LEU A 269 -16.61 -0.32 -3.51
N ASN A 270 -15.79 0.62 -3.07
CA ASN A 270 -16.25 1.86 -2.48
C ASN A 270 -16.33 2.98 -3.51
N THR A 271 -17.53 3.21 -4.05
CA THR A 271 -17.79 4.33 -4.98
C THR A 271 -18.24 5.58 -4.23
N GLY A 272 -18.60 5.47 -2.95
CA GLY A 272 -19.14 6.61 -2.20
C GLY A 272 -20.61 6.90 -2.52
N ALA A 273 -21.32 5.97 -3.16
CA ALA A 273 -22.74 6.11 -3.53
C ALA A 273 -23.35 4.75 -3.91
N TYR A 274 -24.68 4.65 -3.87
CA TYR A 274 -25.38 3.47 -4.39
C TYR A 274 -25.46 3.55 -5.92
N SER A 275 -24.37 3.20 -6.59
CA SER A 275 -24.22 3.39 -8.03
C SER A 275 -25.30 2.69 -8.86
N ASN A 276 -25.67 1.46 -8.50
CA ASN A 276 -26.62 0.68 -9.28
C ASN A 276 -28.03 1.28 -9.34
N THR A 277 -28.46 1.91 -8.24
CA THR A 277 -29.81 2.42 -8.09
C THR A 277 -29.94 3.90 -8.46
N GLY A 278 -28.91 4.48 -9.09
CA GLY A 278 -28.92 5.86 -9.59
C GLY A 278 -28.26 6.89 -8.67
N GLY A 279 -27.32 6.46 -7.83
CA GLY A 279 -26.47 7.37 -7.05
C GLY A 279 -27.13 7.91 -5.79
N GLN A 280 -27.88 7.09 -5.05
CA GLN A 280 -28.32 7.45 -3.70
C GLN A 280 -27.13 7.61 -2.76
N ALA A 281 -27.30 8.51 -1.79
CA ALA A 281 -26.34 8.68 -0.71
C ALA A 281 -26.19 7.39 0.12
N SER A 282 -24.94 7.07 0.43
CA SER A 282 -24.51 6.07 1.41
C SER A 282 -23.93 6.78 2.63
N THR A 283 -23.78 6.09 3.76
CA THR A 283 -22.91 6.62 4.84
C THR A 283 -21.43 6.68 4.42
N SER A 284 -21.04 6.08 3.30
CA SER A 284 -19.72 6.24 2.65
C SER A 284 -19.60 7.55 1.84
N SER A 285 -20.71 8.21 1.49
CA SER A 285 -20.71 9.43 0.69
C SER A 285 -20.03 10.58 1.43
N PHE A 286 -19.33 11.43 0.69
CA PHE A 286 -18.68 12.60 1.27
C PHE A 286 -19.68 13.67 1.68
N THR A 287 -19.31 14.49 2.67
CA THR A 287 -19.98 15.77 2.91
C THR A 287 -19.93 16.62 1.64
N ALA A 288 -20.94 17.46 1.40
CA ALA A 288 -21.10 18.24 0.16
C ALA A 288 -21.33 17.43 -1.12
N GLN A 289 -21.43 16.10 -1.06
CA GLN A 289 -21.72 15.30 -2.23
C GLN A 289 -23.20 15.50 -2.64
N ASP A 290 -23.44 15.97 -3.86
CA ASP A 290 -24.77 15.99 -4.45
C ASP A 290 -25.15 14.58 -4.90
N SER A 291 -26.06 13.94 -4.18
CA SER A 291 -26.50 12.57 -4.42
C SER A 291 -28.00 12.46 -4.25
N ASP A 292 -28.59 11.39 -4.79
CA ASP A 292 -30.00 11.15 -4.57
C ASP A 292 -30.28 10.94 -3.08
N LEU A 293 -31.44 11.42 -2.61
CA LEU A 293 -31.81 11.56 -1.19
C LEU A 293 -31.02 12.60 -0.37
N THR A 294 -29.92 13.16 -0.89
CA THR A 294 -29.15 14.24 -0.24
C THR A 294 -28.77 15.34 -1.25
N ARG A 295 -29.75 15.83 -2.00
CA ARG A 295 -29.51 16.81 -3.07
C ARG A 295 -28.96 18.13 -2.52
N PHE A 296 -28.06 18.75 -3.27
CA PHE A 296 -27.59 20.12 -3.00
C PHE A 296 -28.20 21.13 -3.98
N GLY A 297 -28.68 22.26 -3.46
CA GLY A 297 -29.24 23.37 -4.25
C GLY A 297 -29.93 24.41 -3.38
N VAL A 298 -30.65 25.34 -4.02
CA VAL A 298 -31.31 26.48 -3.32
C VAL A 298 -32.26 26.02 -2.20
N ALA A 299 -32.94 24.88 -2.38
CA ALA A 299 -33.91 24.35 -1.42
C ALA A 299 -33.31 23.30 -0.45
N HIS A 300 -32.10 22.81 -0.69
CA HIS A 300 -31.53 21.66 0.02
C HIS A 300 -30.03 21.84 0.28
N ILE A 301 -29.62 21.60 1.52
CA ILE A 301 -28.25 21.82 1.98
C ILE A 301 -27.30 20.64 1.68
N GLY A 302 -27.79 19.55 1.09
CA GLY A 302 -27.01 18.33 0.84
C GLY A 302 -26.72 17.50 2.10
N LYS A 303 -25.87 16.49 1.97
CA LYS A 303 -25.42 15.63 3.09
C LYS A 303 -24.66 16.44 4.14
N GLN A 304 -25.03 16.29 5.41
CA GLN A 304 -24.44 17.05 6.53
C GLN A 304 -23.62 16.16 7.47
N GLU A 305 -23.89 14.87 7.48
CA GLU A 305 -23.20 13.91 8.32
C GLU A 305 -21.79 13.64 7.76
N ASP A 306 -20.79 13.53 8.64
CA ASP A 306 -19.44 13.09 8.25
C ASP A 306 -19.51 11.69 7.60
N ARG A 307 -18.52 11.37 6.77
CA ARG A 307 -18.37 10.03 6.18
C ARG A 307 -18.06 9.01 7.27
N LYS A 308 -18.78 7.88 7.26
CA LYS A 308 -18.46 6.72 8.09
C LYS A 308 -17.15 6.11 7.59
N GLU A 309 -16.18 5.87 8.47
CA GLU A 309 -14.89 5.30 8.09
C GLU A 309 -14.84 3.79 8.41
N LEU A 310 -15.33 2.94 7.48
CA LEU A 310 -15.46 1.50 7.71
C LEU A 310 -14.13 0.82 8.02
N GLY A 311 -13.07 1.16 7.29
CA GLY A 311 -11.75 0.60 7.52
C GLY A 311 -11.26 0.80 8.95
N LEU A 312 -11.48 1.99 9.51
CA LEU A 312 -11.13 2.29 10.90
C LEU A 312 -11.99 1.48 11.88
N ILE A 313 -13.31 1.46 11.68
CA ILE A 313 -14.22 0.66 12.52
C ILE A 313 -13.81 -0.82 12.51
N ALA A 314 -13.43 -1.36 11.35
CA ALA A 314 -12.96 -2.73 11.23
C ALA A 314 -11.62 -2.96 11.93
N ALA A 315 -10.68 -2.00 11.88
CA ALA A 315 -9.38 -2.12 12.55
C ALA A 315 -9.50 -2.23 14.09
N PHE A 316 -10.58 -1.71 14.68
CA PHE A 316 -10.87 -1.86 16.10
C PHE A 316 -11.59 -3.18 16.46
N HIS A 317 -11.90 -4.04 15.49
CA HIS A 317 -12.30 -5.42 15.78
C HIS A 317 -11.06 -6.29 16.09
N PRO A 318 -11.18 -7.31 16.95
CA PRO A 318 -10.04 -8.15 17.32
C PRO A 318 -9.43 -8.85 16.12
N ASN A 319 -8.10 -8.73 15.99
CA ASN A 319 -7.32 -9.42 14.97
C ASN A 319 -7.75 -9.16 13.52
N VAL A 320 -8.45 -8.08 13.17
CA VAL A 320 -8.82 -7.88 11.75
C VAL A 320 -7.67 -7.22 10.99
N LEU A 321 -7.22 -7.84 9.89
CA LEU A 321 -6.36 -7.17 8.91
C LEU A 321 -7.23 -6.22 8.08
N VAL A 322 -6.86 -4.95 8.01
CA VAL A 322 -7.54 -3.96 7.16
C VAL A 322 -6.56 -3.40 6.15
N VAL A 323 -6.99 -3.34 4.90
CA VAL A 323 -6.29 -2.70 3.79
C VAL A 323 -7.25 -1.69 3.16
N GLN A 324 -7.01 -0.40 3.37
CA GLN A 324 -7.68 0.68 2.64
C GLN A 324 -6.80 1.13 1.48
N THR A 325 -7.25 0.92 0.24
CA THR A 325 -6.40 1.05 -0.94
C THR A 325 -7.12 1.65 -2.16
N ALA A 326 -6.38 1.83 -3.26
CA ALA A 326 -6.93 2.16 -4.57
C ALA A 326 -6.10 1.48 -5.66
N ALA A 327 -6.74 0.86 -6.64
CA ALA A 327 -6.04 0.17 -7.75
C ALA A 327 -5.14 1.11 -8.60
N ALA A 328 -5.32 2.43 -8.49
CA ALA A 328 -4.45 3.43 -9.11
C ALA A 328 -3.06 3.52 -8.46
N PHE A 329 -2.90 3.08 -7.21
CA PHE A 329 -1.63 2.92 -6.51
C PHE A 329 -1.21 1.46 -6.56
N GLN A 330 -0.73 1.02 -7.73
CA GLN A 330 -0.52 -0.39 -8.04
C GLN A 330 0.44 -1.09 -7.07
N GLY A 331 1.54 -0.45 -6.68
CA GLY A 331 2.49 -0.99 -5.71
C GLY A 331 1.84 -1.28 -4.36
N HIS A 332 1.16 -0.27 -3.78
CA HIS A 332 0.40 -0.43 -2.55
C HIS A 332 -0.72 -1.47 -2.67
N PHE A 333 -1.51 -1.43 -3.75
CA PHE A 333 -2.62 -2.35 -3.99
C PHE A 333 -2.14 -3.80 -4.07
N MET A 334 -1.17 -4.10 -4.93
CA MET A 334 -0.73 -5.48 -5.18
C MET A 334 0.03 -6.07 -3.99
N LYS A 335 0.88 -5.29 -3.31
CA LYS A 335 1.58 -5.71 -2.09
C LYS A 335 0.57 -6.12 -1.01
N ASN A 336 -0.37 -5.24 -0.71
CA ASN A 336 -1.30 -5.46 0.39
C ASN A 336 -2.42 -6.44 0.03
N LEU A 337 -2.75 -6.60 -1.25
CA LEU A 337 -3.62 -7.68 -1.73
C LEU A 337 -3.02 -9.06 -1.46
N MET A 338 -1.70 -9.24 -1.62
CA MET A 338 -1.03 -10.50 -1.26
C MET A 338 -1.15 -10.78 0.24
N GLU A 339 -0.89 -9.78 1.08
CA GLU A 339 -1.06 -9.91 2.54
C GLU A 339 -2.50 -10.27 2.91
N PHE A 340 -3.47 -9.57 2.32
CA PHE A 340 -4.91 -9.83 2.49
C PHE A 340 -5.30 -11.27 2.12
N LEU A 341 -4.87 -11.76 0.96
CA LEU A 341 -5.20 -13.12 0.50
C LEU A 341 -4.53 -14.20 1.37
N ASN A 342 -3.34 -13.93 1.91
CA ASN A 342 -2.61 -14.87 2.76
C ASN A 342 -3.02 -14.83 4.24
N TYR A 343 -3.79 -13.84 4.66
CA TYR A 343 -4.19 -13.68 6.06
C TYR A 343 -5.34 -14.61 6.49
N ASN A 344 -5.04 -15.74 7.14
CA ASN A 344 -6.04 -16.75 7.49
C ASN A 344 -6.31 -16.91 9.00
N ALA A 345 -5.79 -16.02 9.83
CA ALA A 345 -5.99 -16.08 11.28
C ALA A 345 -7.42 -15.64 11.71
N SER A 346 -8.06 -14.78 10.91
CA SER A 346 -9.38 -14.19 11.16
C SER A 346 -9.85 -13.42 9.90
N PRO A 347 -11.01 -12.73 9.91
CA PRO A 347 -11.44 -11.94 8.77
C PRO A 347 -10.42 -10.87 8.37
N ALA A 348 -10.29 -10.64 7.06
CA ALA A 348 -9.57 -9.52 6.50
C ALA A 348 -10.53 -8.62 5.73
N LEU A 349 -10.32 -7.30 5.77
CA LEU A 349 -11.08 -6.30 5.04
C LEU A 349 -10.19 -5.60 4.00
N LEU A 350 -10.61 -5.59 2.75
CA LEU A 350 -10.06 -4.79 1.66
C LEU A 350 -11.11 -3.74 1.28
N ASP A 351 -10.92 -2.50 1.69
CA ASP A 351 -11.74 -1.36 1.27
C ASP A 351 -11.00 -0.64 0.15
N THR A 352 -11.54 -0.69 -1.07
CA THR A 352 -10.88 -0.08 -2.24
C THR A 352 -11.73 1.04 -2.81
N TYR A 353 -11.11 2.21 -3.00
CA TYR A 353 -11.73 3.31 -3.75
C TYR A 353 -11.95 2.88 -5.21
N THR A 354 -13.19 3.01 -5.67
CA THR A 354 -13.58 2.67 -7.04
C THR A 354 -14.27 3.87 -7.70
N SER A 355 -13.65 4.39 -8.74
CA SER A 355 -14.23 5.48 -9.53
C SER A 355 -15.50 5.02 -10.25
N CYS A 356 -16.56 5.82 -10.19
CA CYS A 356 -17.84 5.58 -10.85
C CYS A 356 -18.15 6.74 -11.82
N MET A 357 -18.22 6.42 -13.11
CA MET A 357 -18.33 7.43 -14.17
C MET A 357 -19.59 8.29 -14.01
N SER A 358 -20.75 7.64 -13.90
CA SER A 358 -22.04 8.32 -13.80
C SER A 358 -22.15 9.09 -12.48
N GLU A 359 -21.90 8.44 -11.36
CA GLU A 359 -22.14 9.04 -10.04
C GLU A 359 -21.09 10.05 -9.62
N HIS A 360 -19.87 9.96 -10.15
CA HIS A 360 -18.84 10.99 -9.94
C HIS A 360 -18.92 12.08 -11.01
N GLY A 361 -19.67 11.87 -12.09
CA GLY A 361 -19.76 12.80 -13.21
C GLY A 361 -18.40 13.02 -13.88
N ILE A 362 -17.66 11.93 -14.13
CA ILE A 362 -16.32 11.92 -14.72
C ILE A 362 -16.32 11.17 -16.06
N ALA A 363 -15.34 11.46 -16.92
CA ALA A 363 -15.20 10.78 -18.20
C ALA A 363 -14.79 9.30 -18.06
N ASP A 364 -15.18 8.47 -19.04
CA ASP A 364 -14.93 7.02 -19.07
C ASP A 364 -13.44 6.64 -18.93
N ASP A 365 -12.52 7.47 -19.44
CA ASP A 365 -11.08 7.24 -19.39
C ASP A 365 -10.40 7.87 -18.15
N ALA A 366 -11.16 8.61 -17.33
CA ALA A 366 -10.61 9.35 -16.20
C ALA A 366 -10.44 8.50 -14.92
N GLY A 367 -11.06 7.32 -14.84
CA GLY A 367 -11.19 6.54 -13.60
C GLY A 367 -9.89 6.37 -12.79
N ASN A 368 -8.82 5.88 -13.43
CA ASN A 368 -7.52 5.70 -12.76
C ASN A 368 -6.91 7.04 -12.27
N ARG A 369 -7.03 8.09 -13.09
CA ARG A 369 -6.53 9.43 -12.74
C ARG A 369 -7.29 10.00 -11.55
N ARG A 370 -8.63 9.88 -11.54
CA ARG A 370 -9.47 10.36 -10.42
C ARG A 370 -9.20 9.59 -9.13
N ALA A 371 -9.06 8.27 -9.21
CA ALA A 371 -8.68 7.46 -8.05
C ALA A 371 -7.32 7.86 -7.48
N ARG A 372 -6.35 8.26 -8.32
CA ARG A 372 -5.08 8.81 -7.83
C ARG A 372 -5.26 10.13 -7.11
N LEU A 373 -5.99 11.07 -7.71
CA LEU A 373 -6.27 12.38 -7.13
C LEU A 373 -7.07 12.28 -5.81
N ALA A 374 -7.91 11.25 -5.64
CA ALA A 374 -8.64 11.01 -4.39
C ALA A 374 -7.69 10.75 -3.21
N VAL A 375 -6.57 10.04 -3.46
CA VAL A 375 -5.54 9.82 -2.44
C VAL A 375 -4.70 11.08 -2.24
N GLU A 376 -4.23 11.70 -3.32
CA GLU A 376 -3.38 12.89 -3.27
C GLU A 376 -4.07 14.07 -2.54
N SER A 377 -5.39 14.19 -2.67
CA SER A 377 -6.20 15.23 -1.98
C SER A 377 -6.66 14.86 -0.57
N ARG A 378 -6.29 13.68 -0.05
CA ARG A 378 -6.81 13.13 1.23
C ARG A 378 -8.32 12.86 1.25
N MET A 379 -9.01 12.81 0.10
CA MET A 379 -10.39 12.32 0.05
C MET A 379 -10.49 10.87 0.49
N TYR A 380 -9.54 10.04 0.05
CA TYR A 380 -9.47 8.63 0.38
C TYR A 380 -8.01 8.25 0.66
N PRO A 381 -7.47 8.57 1.84
CA PRO A 381 -6.10 8.20 2.20
C PRO A 381 -5.94 6.67 2.25
N LEU A 382 -4.75 6.18 1.92
CA LEU A 382 -4.43 4.76 1.99
C LEU A 382 -3.99 4.41 3.41
N PHE A 383 -4.29 3.22 3.91
CA PHE A 383 -3.64 2.71 5.12
C PHE A 383 -3.77 1.19 5.21
N VAL A 384 -2.91 0.60 6.03
CA VAL A 384 -2.98 -0.80 6.44
C VAL A 384 -3.02 -0.87 7.95
N HIS A 385 -3.93 -1.66 8.50
CA HIS A 385 -3.89 -2.12 9.88
C HIS A 385 -3.60 -3.62 9.90
N ASP A 386 -2.41 -4.03 10.31
CA ASP A 386 -2.02 -5.44 10.42
C ASP A 386 -1.76 -5.83 11.89
N PRO A 387 -2.64 -6.65 12.50
CA PRO A 387 -2.50 -7.04 13.91
C PRO A 387 -1.22 -7.85 14.19
N ARG A 388 -0.57 -8.41 13.17
CA ARG A 388 0.67 -9.21 13.29
C ARG A 388 1.92 -8.34 13.49
N LYS A 389 1.86 -7.04 13.16
CA LYS A 389 3.05 -6.16 13.12
C LYS A 389 3.51 -5.64 14.48
N GLY A 390 2.70 -5.74 15.53
CA GLY A 390 3.13 -5.36 16.88
C GLY A 390 2.04 -5.36 17.94
N ALA A 391 2.41 -5.01 19.17
CA ALA A 391 1.50 -4.95 20.32
C ALA A 391 0.74 -3.61 20.42
N THR A 392 1.31 -2.52 19.92
CA THR A 392 0.72 -1.18 19.96
C THR A 392 -0.05 -0.85 18.68
N LEU A 393 -1.03 0.05 18.74
CA LEU A 393 -1.72 0.56 17.54
C LEU A 393 -0.74 1.19 16.54
N ALA A 394 0.21 2.02 17.01
CA ALA A 394 1.25 2.63 16.17
C ALA A 394 1.96 1.60 15.28
N ALA A 395 2.50 0.53 15.88
CA ALA A 395 3.16 -0.55 15.13
C ALA A 395 2.24 -1.34 14.16
N ARG A 396 0.91 -1.26 14.32
CA ARG A 396 -0.06 -1.98 13.47
C ARG A 396 -0.54 -1.13 12.29
N PHE A 397 -0.51 0.20 12.40
CA PHE A 397 -0.96 1.11 11.36
C PHE A 397 0.21 1.57 10.48
N SER A 398 0.08 1.39 9.17
CA SER A 398 1.01 1.92 8.16
C SER A 398 0.26 2.86 7.22
N LEU A 399 0.89 4.00 6.92
CA LEU A 399 0.43 4.99 5.94
C LEU A 399 1.21 4.92 4.62
N ASP A 400 1.98 3.86 4.40
CA ASP A 400 2.78 3.66 3.20
C ASP A 400 1.94 3.83 1.94
N GLY A 401 2.54 4.39 0.89
CA GLY A 401 1.88 4.63 -0.40
C GLY A 401 1.13 5.96 -0.49
N ASN A 402 0.92 6.67 0.63
CA ASN A 402 0.47 8.06 0.57
C ASN A 402 1.64 9.01 0.26
N PRO A 403 1.41 10.04 -0.57
CA PRO A 403 2.37 11.13 -0.75
C PRO A 403 2.41 12.07 0.47
N ASP A 404 3.53 12.77 0.63
CA ASP A 404 3.72 13.86 1.62
C ASP A 404 3.25 13.50 3.04
N ILE A 405 3.62 12.32 3.54
CA ILE A 405 3.28 11.90 4.91
C ILE A 405 3.84 12.93 5.90
N GLY A 406 3.00 13.36 6.84
CA GLY A 406 3.33 14.38 7.80
C GLY A 406 2.92 15.80 7.42
N LYS A 407 2.47 16.02 6.17
CA LYS A 407 1.82 17.26 5.74
C LYS A 407 0.33 17.02 5.56
N ASP A 408 -0.47 18.03 5.87
CA ASP A 408 -1.91 17.97 5.60
C ASP A 408 -2.18 17.77 4.10
N TRP A 409 -1.48 18.54 3.25
CA TRP A 409 -1.75 18.61 1.81
C TRP A 409 -0.53 18.23 0.97
N THR A 410 -0.80 17.56 -0.15
CA THR A 410 0.15 17.43 -1.26
C THR A 410 0.18 18.74 -2.05
N MET A 411 1.12 18.86 -2.99
CA MET A 411 1.19 20.01 -3.90
C MET A 411 0.75 19.63 -5.32
N ALA A 412 0.03 20.53 -5.98
CA ALA A 412 -0.31 20.43 -7.40
C ALA A 412 0.17 21.67 -8.16
N THR A 413 0.46 21.48 -9.45
CA THR A 413 0.85 22.56 -10.34
C THR A 413 -0.30 22.89 -11.29
N ILE A 414 -0.72 24.15 -11.30
CA ILE A 414 -1.64 24.69 -12.30
C ILE A 414 -0.81 25.35 -13.41
N GLN A 415 -1.03 24.90 -14.64
CA GLN A 415 -0.53 25.58 -15.83
C GLN A 415 -1.51 26.68 -16.24
N TYR A 416 -1.02 27.90 -16.45
CA TYR A 416 -1.84 29.01 -16.94
C TYR A 416 -1.05 29.89 -17.92
N VAL A 417 -1.76 30.73 -18.67
CA VAL A 417 -1.19 31.72 -19.58
C VAL A 417 -1.29 33.09 -18.93
N ASP A 418 -0.16 33.80 -18.82
CA ASP A 418 -0.13 35.16 -18.29
C ASP A 418 -0.61 36.22 -19.32
N GLU A 419 -0.63 37.48 -18.90
CA GLU A 419 -1.07 38.59 -19.76
C GLU A 419 -0.20 38.76 -21.02
N ASP A 420 1.06 38.29 -20.97
CA ASP A 420 2.03 38.35 -22.06
C ASP A 420 1.95 37.14 -23.00
N GLY A 421 1.01 36.21 -22.76
CA GLY A 421 0.82 35.00 -23.57
C GLY A 421 1.83 33.88 -23.28
N SER A 422 2.62 34.01 -22.21
CA SER A 422 3.61 33.02 -21.81
C SER A 422 3.01 31.97 -20.87
N THR A 423 3.43 30.72 -21.01
CA THR A 423 3.02 29.64 -20.11
C THR A 423 3.73 29.78 -18.77
N GLN A 424 2.94 29.91 -17.70
CA GLN A 424 3.39 29.96 -16.33
C GLN A 424 2.90 28.75 -15.54
N LEU A 425 3.61 28.42 -14.47
CA LEU A 425 3.27 27.36 -13.54
C LEU A 425 3.02 27.96 -12.16
N LYS A 426 1.92 27.58 -11.52
CA LYS A 426 1.60 27.95 -10.14
C LYS A 426 1.49 26.70 -9.29
N GLU A 427 2.31 26.61 -8.25
CA GLU A 427 2.16 25.57 -7.23
C GLU A 427 1.11 25.97 -6.19
N ILE A 428 0.24 25.03 -5.85
CA ILE A 428 -0.82 25.19 -4.84
C ILE A 428 -0.91 23.92 -3.98
N PRO A 429 -1.34 24.04 -2.70
CA PRO A 429 -1.78 22.88 -1.94
C PRO A 429 -2.97 22.22 -2.65
N PHE A 430 -2.93 20.90 -2.82
CA PHE A 430 -4.00 20.12 -3.43
C PHE A 430 -4.90 19.52 -2.35
N THR A 431 -6.00 20.21 -2.09
CA THR A 431 -6.94 19.90 -1.01
C THR A 431 -8.14 19.08 -1.51
N PRO A 432 -9.00 18.56 -0.61
CA PRO A 432 -10.30 17.99 -0.97
C PRO A 432 -11.16 18.91 -1.85
N ALA A 433 -11.10 20.23 -1.66
CA ALA A 433 -11.82 21.17 -2.50
C ALA A 433 -11.28 21.19 -3.94
N ASP A 434 -9.96 21.16 -4.13
CA ASP A 434 -9.36 21.11 -5.46
C ASP A 434 -9.73 19.81 -6.18
N PHE A 435 -9.79 18.68 -5.46
CA PHE A 435 -10.31 17.42 -6.01
C PHE A 435 -11.77 17.54 -6.45
N ALA A 436 -12.61 18.09 -5.57
CA ALA A 436 -14.05 18.17 -5.74
C ALA A 436 -14.45 19.03 -6.95
N LEU A 437 -13.69 20.08 -7.27
CA LEU A 437 -13.89 20.93 -8.45
C LEU A 437 -14.05 20.10 -9.75
N HIS A 438 -13.37 18.96 -9.83
CA HIS A 438 -13.27 18.15 -11.03
C HIS A 438 -14.23 16.94 -11.04
N GLU A 439 -15.20 16.85 -10.12
CA GLU A 439 -16.27 15.85 -10.16
C GLU A 439 -17.64 16.51 -10.26
N GLY A 440 -18.49 15.97 -11.14
CA GLY A 440 -19.85 16.47 -11.35
C GLY A 440 -20.67 16.52 -10.06
N ARG A 441 -20.45 15.57 -9.15
CA ARG A 441 -21.14 15.48 -7.84
C ARG A 441 -20.85 16.62 -6.87
N PHE A 442 -19.89 17.51 -7.16
CA PHE A 442 -19.63 18.72 -6.36
C PHE A 442 -19.76 20.02 -7.16
N LYS A 443 -20.11 19.94 -8.46
CA LYS A 443 -20.07 21.09 -9.39
C LYS A 443 -20.84 22.32 -8.89
N LYS A 444 -21.94 22.11 -8.17
CA LYS A 444 -22.83 23.19 -7.67
C LYS A 444 -22.22 24.03 -6.54
N HIS A 445 -21.09 23.62 -5.98
CA HIS A 445 -20.45 24.28 -4.84
C HIS A 445 -19.45 25.36 -5.22
N TYR A 446 -19.24 25.59 -6.52
CA TYR A 446 -18.24 26.52 -7.05
C TYR A 446 -18.89 27.67 -7.81
N SER A 447 -18.41 28.89 -7.58
CA SER A 447 -18.80 30.08 -8.33
C SER A 447 -17.60 31.01 -8.55
N PRO A 448 -17.55 31.80 -9.64
CA PRO A 448 -16.49 32.78 -9.82
C PRO A 448 -16.44 33.77 -8.64
N LEU A 449 -15.23 34.04 -8.13
CA LEU A 449 -15.06 35.04 -7.08
C LEU A 449 -15.09 36.45 -7.69
N ASN A 450 -15.97 37.31 -7.18
CA ASN A 450 -16.04 38.71 -7.60
C ASN A 450 -14.84 39.49 -7.05
N GLY A 451 -14.16 40.28 -7.89
CA GLY A 451 -12.95 41.04 -7.53
C GLY A 451 -13.09 42.09 -6.41
N ALA A 452 -14.32 42.40 -5.97
CA ALA A 452 -14.57 43.27 -4.81
C ALA A 452 -14.58 42.51 -3.46
N SER A 453 -14.56 41.17 -3.49
CA SER A 453 -14.67 40.34 -2.29
C SER A 453 -13.28 40.00 -1.74
N LYS A 454 -13.13 40.00 -0.41
CA LYS A 454 -11.90 39.53 0.23
C LYS A 454 -11.82 37.99 0.14
N GLY A 455 -11.06 37.48 -0.82
CA GLY A 455 -10.82 36.05 -1.01
C GLY A 455 -9.62 35.54 -0.23
N LEU A 456 -9.66 34.29 0.23
CA LEU A 456 -8.50 33.57 0.76
C LEU A 456 -8.47 32.13 0.22
N PRO A 457 -7.31 31.58 -0.19
CA PRO A 457 -7.22 30.18 -0.60
C PRO A 457 -7.72 29.26 0.50
N ILE A 458 -8.46 28.21 0.14
CA ILE A 458 -9.13 27.35 1.11
C ILE A 458 -8.16 26.74 2.14
N ALA A 459 -6.95 26.36 1.72
CA ALA A 459 -5.93 25.80 2.60
C ALA A 459 -5.51 26.78 3.72
N GLU A 460 -5.47 28.09 3.43
CA GLU A 460 -5.18 29.13 4.43
C GLU A 460 -6.44 29.49 5.24
N TYR A 461 -7.61 29.46 4.60
CA TYR A 461 -8.90 29.78 5.24
C TYR A 461 -9.25 28.85 6.39
N ILE A 462 -8.96 27.55 6.27
CA ILE A 462 -9.25 26.55 7.32
C ILE A 462 -8.27 26.59 8.51
N GLU A 463 -7.20 27.38 8.43
CA GLU A 463 -6.32 27.68 9.57
C GLU A 463 -6.86 28.80 10.45
N LEU A 464 -7.72 29.66 9.89
CA LEU A 464 -8.38 30.73 10.64
C LEU A 464 -9.40 30.17 11.63
N SER A 465 -9.51 30.81 12.79
CA SER A 465 -10.63 30.61 13.73
C SER A 465 -11.95 31.05 13.11
N ARG A 466 -13.08 30.60 13.68
CA ARG A 466 -14.42 30.95 13.16
C ARG A 466 -14.69 32.45 13.15
N GLU A 467 -14.09 33.21 14.08
CA GLU A 467 -14.25 34.66 14.18
C GLU A 467 -13.46 35.38 13.07
N GLU A 468 -12.24 34.93 12.78
CA GLU A 468 -11.37 35.51 11.75
C GLU A 468 -11.87 35.28 10.32
N ARG A 469 -12.72 34.26 10.12
CA ARG A 469 -13.33 33.95 8.83
C ARG A 469 -14.40 34.97 8.40
N TYR A 470 -14.85 35.84 9.31
CA TYR A 470 -15.94 36.77 9.02
C TYR A 470 -15.59 37.72 7.87
N GLY A 471 -16.45 37.76 6.84
CA GLY A 471 -16.27 38.60 5.65
C GLY A 471 -15.19 38.13 4.67
N ILE A 472 -14.61 36.94 4.86
CA ILE A 472 -13.66 36.31 3.95
C ILE A 472 -14.35 35.18 3.18
N LEU A 473 -14.18 35.15 1.86
CA LEU A 473 -14.67 34.06 1.02
C LEU A 473 -13.54 33.07 0.72
N PRO A 474 -13.69 31.78 1.06
CA PRO A 474 -12.73 30.75 0.66
C PRO A 474 -12.82 30.48 -0.84
N PHE A 475 -11.68 30.24 -1.48
CA PHE A 475 -11.63 29.91 -2.91
C PHE A 475 -10.57 28.85 -3.24
N VAL A 476 -10.70 28.23 -4.42
CA VAL A 476 -9.67 27.41 -5.07
C VAL A 476 -9.17 28.07 -6.36
N TRP A 477 -7.92 27.81 -6.72
CA TRP A 477 -7.36 28.28 -7.98
C TRP A 477 -7.74 27.31 -9.11
N SER A 478 -8.05 27.84 -10.29
CA SER A 478 -8.31 27.06 -11.51
C SER A 478 -7.92 27.87 -12.75
N THR A 479 -8.09 27.29 -13.93
CA THR A 479 -8.06 28.03 -15.21
C THR A 479 -9.42 28.09 -15.88
N ASP A 480 -9.64 29.12 -16.69
CA ASP A 480 -10.77 29.21 -17.61
C ASP A 480 -10.48 28.54 -18.97
N GLU A 481 -11.41 28.66 -19.93
CA GLU A 481 -11.29 28.06 -21.27
C GLU A 481 -10.12 28.62 -22.08
N GLU A 482 -9.66 29.84 -21.77
CA GLU A 482 -8.49 30.48 -22.38
C GLU A 482 -7.20 30.23 -21.59
N MET A 483 -7.20 29.30 -20.62
CA MET A 483 -6.06 28.98 -19.75
C MET A 483 -5.61 30.15 -18.86
N ARG A 484 -6.48 31.13 -18.59
CA ARG A 484 -6.17 32.24 -17.66
C ARG A 484 -6.47 31.79 -16.24
N LEU A 485 -5.66 32.24 -15.30
CA LEU A 485 -5.80 31.89 -13.89
C LEU A 485 -7.05 32.58 -13.29
N VAL A 486 -7.93 31.80 -12.66
CA VAL A 486 -9.17 32.27 -12.03
C VAL A 486 -9.31 31.78 -10.59
N GLN A 487 -10.10 32.51 -9.81
CA GLN A 487 -10.45 32.17 -8.43
C GLN A 487 -11.91 31.72 -8.38
N LEU A 488 -12.16 30.52 -7.84
CA LEU A 488 -13.49 29.95 -7.69
C LEU A 488 -13.84 29.88 -6.21
N ALA A 489 -14.78 30.71 -5.78
CA ALA A 489 -15.34 30.68 -4.43
C ALA A 489 -15.99 29.32 -4.16
N VAL A 490 -15.83 28.82 -2.93
CA VAL A 490 -16.39 27.53 -2.51
C VAL A 490 -17.49 27.72 -1.47
N SER A 491 -18.51 26.86 -1.51
CA SER A 491 -19.58 26.85 -0.51
C SER A 491 -19.08 26.40 0.88
N PRO A 492 -19.81 26.72 1.97
CA PRO A 492 -19.51 26.21 3.31
C PRO A 492 -19.38 24.68 3.40
N ALA A 493 -20.21 23.93 2.66
CA ALA A 493 -20.16 22.47 2.67
C ALA A 493 -18.81 21.90 2.17
N ILE A 494 -18.15 22.59 1.22
CA ILE A 494 -16.80 22.20 0.74
C ILE A 494 -15.73 22.54 1.78
N VAL A 495 -15.92 23.61 2.56
CA VAL A 495 -15.07 23.91 3.71
C VAL A 495 -15.19 22.79 4.75
N ASP A 496 -16.43 22.40 5.09
CA ASP A 496 -16.69 21.32 6.05
C ASP A 496 -16.07 19.99 5.58
N LEU A 497 -16.25 19.63 4.30
CA LEU A 497 -15.59 18.48 3.69
C LEU A 497 -14.06 18.54 3.82
N THR A 498 -13.47 19.70 3.54
CA THR A 498 -12.01 19.89 3.61
C THR A 498 -11.50 19.72 5.04
N GLU A 499 -12.17 20.32 6.02
CA GLU A 499 -11.84 20.16 7.43
C GLU A 499 -12.03 18.72 7.91
N GLU A 500 -13.12 18.06 7.49
CA GLU A 500 -13.43 16.67 7.79
C GLU A 500 -12.31 15.73 7.32
N ARG A 501 -11.84 15.90 6.08
CA ARG A 501 -10.76 15.09 5.52
C ARG A 501 -9.41 15.40 6.16
N ARG A 502 -9.13 16.67 6.52
CA ARG A 502 -7.95 17.02 7.34
C ARG A 502 -7.97 16.30 8.68
N ARG A 503 -9.12 16.31 9.38
CA ARG A 503 -9.28 15.62 10.67
C ARG A 503 -9.02 14.12 10.52
N ASN A 504 -9.58 13.48 9.49
CA ASN A 504 -9.37 12.07 9.22
C ASN A 504 -7.88 11.75 8.95
N TRP A 505 -7.21 12.55 8.12
CA TRP A 505 -5.80 12.39 7.82
C TRP A 505 -4.91 12.50 9.07
N ARG A 506 -5.08 13.55 9.87
CA ARG A 506 -4.32 13.74 11.12
C ARG A 506 -4.59 12.63 12.15
N MET A 507 -5.81 12.09 12.19
CA MET A 507 -6.13 10.92 13.01
C MET A 507 -5.36 9.68 12.55
N LEU A 508 -5.23 9.45 11.24
CA LEU A 508 -4.44 8.36 10.70
C LEU A 508 -2.95 8.51 11.05
N GLU A 509 -2.39 9.71 10.92
CA GLU A 509 -1.02 10.01 11.36
C GLU A 509 -0.82 9.79 12.86
N TYR A 510 -1.82 10.12 13.67
CA TYR A 510 -1.79 9.84 15.09
C TYR A 510 -1.79 8.33 15.35
N LEU A 511 -2.68 7.58 14.70
CA LEU A 511 -2.80 6.13 14.86
C LEU A 511 -1.57 5.36 14.39
N SER A 512 -0.85 5.86 13.38
CA SER A 512 0.42 5.26 12.91
C SER A 512 1.61 5.57 13.80
N GLY A 513 1.45 6.42 14.83
CA GLY A 513 2.54 6.80 15.73
C GLY A 513 3.46 7.90 15.18
N LEU A 514 3.12 8.55 14.07
CA LEU A 514 3.99 9.57 13.46
C LEU A 514 4.34 10.72 14.43
N HIS A 515 3.40 11.06 15.33
CA HIS A 515 3.64 12.04 16.38
C HIS A 515 4.70 11.59 17.40
N ILE A 516 4.76 10.28 17.71
CA ILE A 516 5.76 9.69 18.59
C ILE A 516 7.12 9.75 17.90
N ASP A 517 7.18 9.45 16.62
CA ASP A 517 8.41 9.53 15.82
C ASP A 517 8.98 10.95 15.82
N ARG A 518 8.12 11.96 15.58
CA ARG A 518 8.52 13.38 15.66
C ARG A 518 9.02 13.77 17.04
N LEU A 519 8.31 13.38 18.10
CA LEU A 519 8.73 13.64 19.49
C LEU A 519 10.09 13.02 19.80
N ASN A 520 10.33 11.80 19.31
CA ASN A 520 11.62 11.13 19.47
C ASN A 520 12.73 11.82 18.69
N GLU A 521 12.49 12.23 17.44
CA GLU A 521 13.44 12.99 16.63
C GLU A 521 13.79 14.34 17.26
N GLU A 522 12.79 15.09 17.74
CA GLU A 522 12.98 16.35 18.46
C GLU A 522 13.80 16.14 19.73
N HIS A 523 13.48 15.11 20.52
CA HIS A 523 14.22 14.78 21.73
C HIS A 523 15.68 14.40 21.43
N LEU A 524 15.91 13.58 20.39
CA LEU A 524 17.26 13.20 19.96
C LEU A 524 18.08 14.42 19.52
N LYS A 525 17.45 15.37 18.82
CA LYS A 525 18.07 16.63 18.42
C LYS A 525 18.39 17.54 19.61
N GLU A 526 17.47 17.66 20.57
CA GLU A 526 17.76 18.40 21.81
C GLU A 526 18.94 17.79 22.56
N VAL A 527 18.98 16.45 22.70
CA VAL A 527 20.07 15.75 23.36
C VAL A 527 21.40 15.94 22.64
N SER A 528 21.43 15.94 21.30
CA SER A 528 22.65 16.20 20.54
C SER A 528 23.13 17.64 20.71
N GLU A 529 22.23 18.63 20.63
CA GLU A 529 22.54 20.03 20.88
C GLU A 529 23.09 20.26 22.30
N TRP A 530 22.51 19.60 23.30
CA TRP A 530 23.02 19.64 24.69
C TRP A 530 24.40 19.00 24.83
N ARG A 531 24.66 17.89 24.13
CA ARG A 531 25.99 17.24 24.11
C ARG A 531 27.04 18.12 23.46
N GLU A 532 26.72 18.77 22.35
CA GLU A 532 27.62 19.72 21.69
C GLU A 532 27.95 20.90 22.59
N LYS A 533 26.93 21.52 23.21
CA LYS A 533 27.12 22.61 24.20
C LYS A 533 27.99 22.16 25.38
N TYR A 534 27.78 20.95 25.89
CA TYR A 534 28.59 20.40 26.98
C TYR A 534 30.05 20.16 26.56
N GLN A 535 30.29 19.60 25.36
CA GLN A 535 31.64 19.40 24.82
C GLN A 535 32.35 20.73 24.60
N GLN A 536 31.67 21.71 24.01
CA GLN A 536 32.20 23.06 23.81
C GLN A 536 32.56 23.71 25.16
N SER A 537 31.67 23.62 26.15
CA SER A 537 31.94 24.13 27.50
C SER A 537 33.15 23.45 28.16
N ASN A 538 33.32 22.14 27.97
CA ASN A 538 34.49 21.43 28.48
C ASN A 538 35.79 21.85 27.76
N GLN A 539 35.77 22.04 26.43
CA GLN A 539 36.92 22.53 25.67
C GLN A 539 37.29 23.97 26.06
N GLU A 540 36.29 24.83 26.28
CA GLU A 540 36.49 26.19 26.80
C GLU A 540 37.10 26.16 28.21
N ARG A 541 36.68 25.23 29.07
CA ARG A 541 37.26 25.02 30.40
C ARG A 541 38.70 24.53 30.33
N GLU A 542 39.01 23.55 29.49
CA GLU A 542 40.38 23.04 29.29
C GLU A 542 41.31 24.12 28.72
N SER A 543 40.87 24.84 27.69
CA SER A 543 41.65 25.94 27.11
C SER A 543 41.87 27.09 28.10
N SER A 544 40.89 27.36 28.98
CA SER A 544 41.05 28.33 30.07
C SER A 544 42.07 27.85 31.11
N ILE A 545 42.05 26.56 31.48
CA ILE A 545 43.06 25.97 32.37
C ILE A 545 44.46 26.07 31.74
N ASP A 546 44.60 25.75 30.46
CA ASP A 546 45.86 25.87 29.72
C ASP A 546 46.35 27.31 29.61
N ALA A 547 45.43 28.28 29.47
CA ALA A 547 45.76 29.71 29.48
C ALA A 547 46.25 30.17 30.85
N ILE A 548 45.60 29.72 31.94
CA ILE A 548 46.05 29.99 33.32
C ILE A 548 47.42 29.36 33.56
N ALA A 549 47.63 28.10 33.16
CA ALA A 549 48.91 27.42 33.31
C ALA A 549 50.04 28.13 32.54
N ARG A 550 49.76 28.60 31.31
CA ARG A 550 50.70 29.43 30.54
C ARG A 550 50.99 30.77 31.22
N GLY A 551 49.96 31.48 31.68
CA GLY A 551 50.15 32.74 32.42
C GLY A 551 50.96 32.57 33.71
N MET A 552 50.76 31.48 34.45
CA MET A 552 51.56 31.15 35.63
C MET A 552 53.02 30.82 35.28
N SER A 553 53.26 30.13 34.16
CA SER A 553 54.61 29.85 33.65
C SER A 553 55.34 31.14 33.20
N GLU A 554 54.62 32.05 32.54
CA GLU A 554 55.14 33.37 32.15
C GLU A 554 55.44 34.25 33.36
N LEU A 555 54.59 34.22 34.40
CA LEU A 555 54.87 34.88 35.68
C LEU A 555 56.08 34.28 36.39
N ALA A 556 56.23 32.95 36.38
CA ALA A 556 57.38 32.27 36.97
C ALA A 556 58.69 32.59 36.24
N THR A 557 58.63 32.76 34.92
CA THR A 557 59.80 33.16 34.10
C THR A 557 60.10 34.65 34.17
N ALA A 558 59.09 35.51 34.33
CA ALA A 558 59.27 36.95 34.58
C ALA A 558 59.77 37.27 36.00
N SER A 559 59.63 36.34 36.94
CA SER A 559 60.06 36.49 38.35
C SER A 559 61.53 36.10 38.61
N ALA A 560 62.33 35.81 37.59
CA ALA A 560 63.73 35.43 37.78
C ALA A 560 64.69 36.64 37.67
N ALA A 561 65.10 37.17 38.83
CA ALA A 561 66.36 37.90 39.00
C ALA A 561 67.01 37.53 40.36
N PRO A 562 68.36 37.50 40.47
CA PRO A 562 69.09 36.32 40.94
C PRO A 562 70.00 36.55 42.16
N LEU A 563 70.34 35.49 42.91
CA LEU A 563 71.51 35.37 43.81
C LEU A 563 71.78 33.84 43.98
N GLY A 564 72.97 33.24 43.89
CA GLY A 564 74.36 33.67 43.75
C GLY A 564 75.27 32.59 44.37
N SER A 565 76.25 32.06 43.59
CA SER A 565 77.54 31.39 43.95
C SER A 565 77.59 30.38 45.12
N GLY A 566 78.00 29.11 45.00
CA GLY A 566 79.20 28.42 44.44
C GLY A 566 79.22 27.02 45.11
N VAL A 567 79.81 25.90 44.67
CA VAL A 567 81.09 25.51 44.05
C VAL A 567 80.79 24.13 43.42
N GLY A 568 81.01 23.86 42.13
CA GLY A 568 82.29 23.43 41.55
C GLY A 568 82.45 21.89 41.53
N MET A 569 82.25 21.25 40.38
CA MET A 569 83.25 20.37 39.75
C MET A 569 82.86 19.97 38.31
N THR A 570 83.92 19.81 37.52
CA THR A 570 84.08 19.77 36.07
C THR A 570 83.86 18.40 35.44
N GLU A 571 83.40 18.35 34.18
CA GLU A 571 84.11 17.65 33.09
C GLU A 571 83.63 18.09 31.69
N THR A 572 84.59 18.09 30.75
CA THR A 572 84.67 18.76 29.43
C THR A 572 84.26 17.86 28.22
N PRO A 573 84.19 18.37 26.97
CA PRO A 573 83.17 17.97 25.97
C PRO A 573 83.68 17.41 24.59
N LEU A 574 82.69 17.15 23.70
CA LEU A 574 82.65 17.04 22.20
C LEU A 574 82.76 15.61 21.57
N PRO A 575 82.29 15.36 20.32
CA PRO A 575 81.19 15.95 19.52
C PRO A 575 80.28 14.93 18.70
N MET A 576 79.16 15.48 18.19
CA MET A 576 78.20 15.13 17.08
C MET A 576 78.57 14.08 16.00
N PRO A 577 77.60 13.41 15.29
CA PRO A 577 76.90 14.02 14.14
C PRO A 577 75.43 13.61 13.79
N ARG A 578 74.84 14.44 12.91
CA ARG A 578 73.55 14.35 12.17
C ARG A 578 73.47 13.17 11.18
N PRO A 579 72.29 12.88 10.58
CA PRO A 579 71.92 13.43 9.24
C PRO A 579 70.48 14.01 9.22
N SER A 580 70.22 15.23 8.71
CA SER A 580 69.98 15.66 7.30
C SER A 580 68.56 15.44 6.75
N ARG A 581 67.84 16.56 6.57
CA ARG A 581 66.59 16.74 5.80
C ARG A 581 66.86 16.78 4.29
N GLN A 582 65.89 16.31 3.50
CA GLN A 582 65.35 16.92 2.27
C GLN A 582 63.92 16.35 2.15
N GLY A 583 62.81 17.07 1.93
CA GLY A 583 62.63 18.43 1.47
C GLY A 583 62.00 18.42 0.07
N THR A 584 60.68 18.35 -0.02
CA THR A 584 59.89 18.91 -1.13
C THR A 584 58.54 19.37 -0.61
N GLU A 585 58.40 20.69 -0.52
CA GLU A 585 57.11 21.38 -0.43
C GLU A 585 56.41 21.31 -1.79
N THR A 586 55.14 20.92 -1.79
CA THR A 586 54.15 21.40 -2.77
C THR A 586 52.85 21.74 -2.04
N ALA A 587 52.50 23.02 -2.18
CA ALA A 587 51.25 23.72 -1.87
C ALA A 587 50.05 22.90 -1.34
N LYS A 588 49.61 23.24 -0.12
CA LYS A 588 48.21 23.02 0.31
C LYS A 588 47.30 24.01 -0.44
N MET A 589 46.65 23.52 -1.51
CA MET A 589 45.34 24.03 -1.92
C MET A 589 44.27 23.19 -1.21
N GLY A 590 43.21 23.87 -0.75
CA GLY A 590 42.16 23.32 0.10
C GLY A 590 41.51 22.06 -0.49
N ALA A 591 41.44 21.01 0.32
CA ALA A 591 40.61 19.86 0.05
C ALA A 591 39.14 20.26 0.29
N ALA A 592 38.40 20.46 -0.79
CA ALA A 592 36.95 20.40 -0.79
C ALA A 592 36.51 18.99 -0.34
N GLY A 593 35.51 18.93 0.54
CA GLY A 593 34.98 17.67 1.07
C GLY A 593 34.49 16.74 -0.04
N ALA A 594 34.82 15.46 0.10
CA ALA A 594 34.18 14.40 -0.67
C ALA A 594 32.69 14.38 -0.29
N GLY A 595 31.82 14.85 -1.19
CA GLY A 595 30.38 14.75 -1.01
C GLY A 595 29.96 13.29 -0.99
N GLN A 596 29.18 12.90 0.02
CA GLN A 596 28.41 11.67 -0.04
C GLN A 596 27.53 11.72 -1.30
N GLN A 597 27.80 10.85 -2.25
CA GLN A 597 26.94 10.73 -3.43
C GLN A 597 25.54 10.30 -2.98
N PRO A 598 24.48 10.87 -3.55
CA PRO A 598 23.14 10.51 -3.15
C PRO A 598 22.83 9.05 -3.56
N LEU A 599 22.19 8.25 -2.70
CA LEU A 599 21.75 6.86 -2.96
C LEU A 599 21.09 6.69 -4.34
N VAL A 600 20.30 7.68 -4.76
CA VAL A 600 19.73 7.77 -6.11
C VAL A 600 19.90 9.19 -6.67
N SER A 601 20.17 9.31 -7.96
CA SER A 601 20.21 10.60 -8.67
C SER A 601 19.62 10.51 -10.08
N ILE A 602 18.95 11.58 -10.52
CA ILE A 602 18.57 11.80 -11.92
C ILE A 602 19.33 13.04 -12.40
N ALA A 603 20.04 12.96 -13.52
CA ALA A 603 20.71 14.12 -14.09
C ALA A 603 19.68 15.13 -14.62
N GLU A 604 19.93 16.42 -14.42
CA GLU A 604 18.97 17.49 -14.77
C GLU A 604 18.60 17.47 -16.26
N ASN A 605 19.57 17.19 -17.14
CA ASN A 605 19.36 17.04 -18.58
C ASN A 605 18.55 15.79 -18.97
N ASP A 606 18.50 14.78 -18.10
CA ASP A 606 17.78 13.52 -18.34
C ASP A 606 16.36 13.55 -17.78
N MET A 607 16.00 14.54 -16.94
CA MET A 607 14.62 14.70 -16.45
C MET A 607 13.61 14.83 -17.59
N ALA A 608 14.00 15.49 -18.70
CA ALA A 608 13.16 15.61 -19.88
C ALA A 608 12.89 14.28 -20.61
N LYS A 609 13.64 13.22 -20.32
CA LYS A 609 13.44 11.87 -20.86
C LYS A 609 12.48 11.02 -20.02
N CYS A 610 12.05 11.51 -18.86
CA CYS A 610 11.17 10.76 -17.97
C CYS A 610 9.85 10.41 -18.68
N THR A 611 9.51 9.12 -18.70
CA THR A 611 8.27 8.60 -19.30
C THR A 611 7.07 8.72 -18.36
N ASN A 612 7.27 9.20 -17.13
CA ASN A 612 6.26 9.23 -16.07
C ASN A 612 5.57 7.85 -15.89
N CYS A 613 6.36 6.77 -15.86
CA CYS A 613 5.90 5.41 -15.54
C CYS A 613 5.45 5.26 -14.08
N LYS A 614 5.72 6.28 -13.25
CA LYS A 614 5.21 6.52 -11.88
C LYS A 614 5.82 5.65 -10.78
N THR A 615 6.54 4.59 -11.12
CA THR A 615 7.12 3.64 -10.16
C THR A 615 7.95 4.31 -9.07
N CYS A 616 8.87 5.21 -9.44
CA CYS A 616 9.83 5.81 -8.52
C CYS A 616 9.18 6.62 -7.38
N TYR A 617 8.36 7.62 -7.68
CA TYR A 617 7.72 8.46 -6.65
C TYR A 617 6.52 7.78 -5.96
N GLN A 618 6.00 6.66 -6.49
CA GLN A 618 4.94 5.89 -5.83
C GLN A 618 5.50 4.85 -4.86
N ASP A 619 6.56 4.16 -5.27
CA ASP A 619 7.15 3.11 -4.46
C ASP A 619 8.27 3.66 -3.56
N LEU A 620 8.83 4.85 -3.80
CA LEU A 620 9.93 5.41 -3.00
C LEU A 620 9.73 6.91 -2.77
N SER A 621 8.57 7.27 -2.22
CA SER A 621 8.17 8.65 -1.95
C SER A 621 9.07 9.36 -0.93
N GLU A 622 9.89 8.61 -0.18
CA GLU A 622 10.90 9.14 0.74
C GLU A 622 12.07 9.78 -0.01
N LEU A 623 12.31 9.37 -1.26
CA LEU A 623 13.46 9.82 -2.08
C LEU A 623 13.06 10.53 -3.36
N PHE A 624 11.87 10.23 -3.91
CA PHE A 624 11.38 10.80 -5.16
C PHE A 624 10.07 11.56 -4.97
N GLU A 625 9.97 12.68 -5.68
CA GLU A 625 8.74 13.47 -5.83
C GLU A 625 8.32 13.55 -7.30
N LYS A 626 7.04 13.87 -7.51
CA LYS A 626 6.47 14.24 -8.80
C LYS A 626 6.60 15.75 -8.96
N THR A 627 7.16 16.23 -10.06
CA THR A 627 7.25 17.66 -10.39
C THR A 627 6.84 17.92 -11.83
N THR A 628 6.44 19.15 -12.13
CA THR A 628 6.16 19.60 -13.50
C THR A 628 7.29 20.47 -14.00
N ILE A 629 7.80 20.19 -15.20
CA ILE A 629 8.79 21.02 -15.89
C ILE A 629 8.23 21.51 -17.23
N VAL A 630 8.78 22.60 -17.76
CA VAL A 630 8.45 23.08 -19.11
C VAL A 630 9.51 22.60 -20.09
N VAL A 631 9.12 21.78 -21.05
CA VAL A 631 9.97 21.31 -22.15
C VAL A 631 9.35 21.79 -23.46
N GLU A 632 10.10 22.59 -24.22
CA GLU A 632 9.66 23.15 -25.50
C GLU A 632 8.29 23.88 -25.43
N GLY A 633 8.06 24.62 -24.34
CA GLY A 633 6.82 25.37 -24.13
C GLY A 633 5.61 24.52 -23.72
N ARG A 634 5.81 23.23 -23.41
CA ARG A 634 4.76 22.33 -22.89
C ARG A 634 5.11 21.88 -21.48
N ALA A 635 4.10 21.88 -20.60
CA ALA A 635 4.23 21.29 -19.28
C ALA A 635 4.33 19.76 -19.39
N MET A 636 5.30 19.18 -18.68
CA MET A 636 5.53 17.75 -18.62
C MET A 636 5.76 17.32 -17.18
N GLU A 637 5.00 16.33 -16.73
CA GLU A 637 5.19 15.71 -15.42
C GLU A 637 6.39 14.76 -15.47
N VAL A 638 7.30 14.91 -14.51
CA VAL A 638 8.53 14.11 -14.40
C VAL A 638 8.77 13.72 -12.94
N SER A 639 9.55 12.67 -12.72
CA SER A 639 10.05 12.36 -11.38
C SER A 639 11.34 13.15 -11.10
N ARG A 640 11.49 13.61 -9.86
CA ARG A 640 12.67 14.29 -9.36
C ARG A 640 13.11 13.65 -8.04
N VAL A 641 14.41 13.58 -7.79
CA VAL A 641 14.93 13.22 -6.47
C VAL A 641 14.73 14.40 -5.52
N ILE A 642 14.10 14.15 -4.38
CA ILE A 642 13.84 15.17 -3.36
C ILE A 642 15.18 15.73 -2.88
N PRO A 643 15.44 17.04 -3.00
CA PRO A 643 16.71 17.64 -2.58
C PRO A 643 16.99 17.40 -1.08
N GLY A 644 18.14 16.81 -0.78
CA GLY A 644 18.57 16.53 0.60
C GLY A 644 17.82 15.40 1.30
N SER A 645 17.07 14.55 0.57
CA SER A 645 16.31 13.43 1.13
C SER A 645 17.16 12.48 1.98
N LEU A 646 18.40 12.21 1.58
CA LEU A 646 19.30 11.31 2.32
C LEU A 646 19.78 11.83 3.67
N ALA A 647 19.76 13.16 3.87
CA ALA A 647 20.06 13.72 5.18
C ALA A 647 18.87 13.56 6.15
N LYS A 648 17.69 13.22 5.64
CA LYS A 648 16.42 13.15 6.39
C LYS A 648 15.83 11.73 6.48
N THR A 649 16.35 10.78 5.71
CA THR A 649 15.81 9.42 5.62
C THR A 649 16.84 8.41 6.11
N GLU A 650 16.46 7.58 7.09
CA GLU A 650 17.32 6.50 7.60
C GLU A 650 17.54 5.43 6.51
N LEU A 651 18.80 5.09 6.25
CA LEU A 651 19.17 4.08 5.26
C LEU A 651 19.01 2.66 5.83
N THR A 652 17.79 2.12 5.74
CA THR A 652 17.55 0.71 6.09
C THR A 652 17.97 -0.22 4.94
N PRO A 653 18.34 -1.49 5.22
CA PRO A 653 18.62 -2.48 4.17
C PRO A 653 17.46 -2.66 3.20
N GLU A 654 16.22 -2.54 3.68
CA GLU A 654 15.01 -2.60 2.86
C GLU A 654 14.91 -1.40 1.91
N LEU A 655 15.16 -0.19 2.39
CA LEU A 655 15.16 1.02 1.56
C LEU A 655 16.24 0.97 0.47
N ILE A 656 17.45 0.52 0.80
CA ILE A 656 18.56 0.36 -0.15
C ILE A 656 18.19 -0.65 -1.24
N ALA A 657 17.63 -1.81 -0.85
CA ALA A 657 17.19 -2.83 -1.80
C ALA A 657 16.05 -2.35 -2.70
N LYS A 658 15.17 -1.49 -2.19
CA LYS A 658 14.08 -0.86 -2.94
C LYS A 658 14.60 0.18 -3.93
N ALA A 659 15.54 1.03 -3.49
CA ALA A 659 16.17 2.05 -4.31
C ALA A 659 16.96 1.45 -5.49
N SER A 660 17.79 0.42 -5.24
CA SER A 660 18.52 -0.30 -6.28
C SER A 660 17.58 -0.86 -7.35
N ARG A 661 16.49 -1.49 -6.91
CA ARG A 661 15.52 -2.11 -7.80
C ARG A 661 14.76 -1.09 -8.65
N ILE A 662 14.35 0.03 -8.06
CA ILE A 662 13.65 1.10 -8.79
C ILE A 662 14.55 1.74 -9.84
N ALA A 663 15.86 1.82 -9.57
CA ALA A 663 16.82 2.27 -10.58
C ALA A 663 16.91 1.28 -11.75
N ASP A 664 17.01 -0.02 -11.47
CA ASP A 664 17.05 -1.07 -12.50
C ASP A 664 15.76 -1.16 -13.33
N ASP A 665 14.61 -0.89 -12.72
CA ASP A 665 13.28 -0.96 -13.36
C ASP A 665 12.84 0.38 -14.01
N CYS A 666 13.74 1.35 -14.14
CA CYS A 666 13.42 2.64 -14.78
C CYS A 666 13.30 2.48 -16.30
N ASP A 667 12.08 2.60 -16.84
CA ASP A 667 11.81 2.53 -18.29
C ASP A 667 12.68 3.47 -19.16
N ALA A 668 13.11 4.60 -18.60
CA ALA A 668 13.91 5.60 -19.29
C ALA A 668 15.42 5.49 -18.98
N GLU A 669 15.81 4.57 -18.10
CA GLU A 669 17.20 4.36 -17.66
C GLU A 669 17.88 5.63 -17.13
N ILE A 670 17.12 6.54 -16.50
CA ILE A 670 17.60 7.86 -16.05
C ILE A 670 17.98 7.91 -14.55
N ILE A 671 17.68 6.85 -13.79
CA ILE A 671 17.95 6.78 -12.35
C ILE A 671 19.29 6.10 -12.13
N GLN A 672 20.24 6.81 -11.55
CA GLN A 672 21.53 6.26 -11.12
C GLN A 672 21.45 5.86 -9.64
N PHE A 673 21.72 4.59 -9.35
CA PHE A 673 21.83 4.09 -7.97
C PHE A 673 23.31 4.06 -7.54
N ASN A 674 23.60 4.68 -6.40
CA ASN A 674 24.94 4.69 -5.81
C ASN A 674 24.92 3.82 -4.54
N GLN A 675 25.69 2.74 -4.50
CA GLN A 675 25.78 1.91 -3.30
C GLN A 675 26.35 2.72 -2.12
N PRO A 676 25.68 2.73 -0.96
CA PRO A 676 26.25 3.33 0.24
C PRO A 676 27.47 2.48 0.66
N GLY A 677 28.62 3.14 0.79
CA GLY A 677 29.92 2.52 1.12
C GLY A 677 30.13 2.24 2.60
#